data_AF-A0A847IT57-F1
#
_entry.id   AF-A0A847IT57-F1
#
_cell.length_a   1.000
_cell.length_b   1.000
_cell.length_c   1.000
_cell.angle_alpha   90.00
_cell.angle_beta   90.00
_cell.angle_gamma   90.00
#
_symmetry.space_group_name_H-M   'P 1'
#
loop_
_entity.id
_entity.type
_entity.pdbx_description
1 polymer ?
#
loop_
_entity_poly.entity_id
_entity_poly.type
_entity_poly.pdbx_seq_one_letter_code
_entity_poly.pdbx_strand_id
1 'polypeptide(L)'
;MQKISTHPILEVPLRKKTTFTFNGQEIEGEKGFTIAAALHQAGFPVHSHSLQDRNRSLECGIGKCGACEMLVDGKVKRICITKVDGIKEVTEIPKEYTPTIEYINETEPVKVYKTTVAIVGAGPAGLACREILNQHNIFNIVIDNNDKIGGQFLMQTHQFFFFEKEKKFGGMRGFDIANTLAGNNHTGIFLNSTVWDILEGKRLAVKNILTDDVYYVDSEYLVVATGAVPFLPAFKNDDLPGVFTAAVMQKMMNNEFTLLGKNILTVGAGNIGYLTSYQLMQAGGCVKAIIEAQPNEGGFPVQANRIRRLGIPIMTSKILLKAIPNKENTGITGAVIADCKNFEPIPGTEKLIDGIDAINICTGLESDDQLLIKGREIFGRNVYGSGDAIRIGEGTSAVLKGKQVAFEILDDLAEHFDYNEYLAISKEYIDSQQHPVRVIERAFDPTEERIWQKPFVIIDCLYGFACNPCEFSCPQGAIRKTSTSTVPTIDFEKCIGCMECVYQCPGLAIFGYNINKDWIFLPIEYDVDEGSDVFLVDNNGSVLGEGVLEKILKKPNKTNVARVKSKDIHGRDLLNVRGFIVKSNYPEPLNLQPFTNEIQTEQYICHCDDVRLDEILEVIGNRKFISVDEVKHTTRLGMGACRGKRCIKRLKLVLKSSGISIIGDPTPRAPLSNQVSLGDIYPKKVKEQIIIPLNSRKTSKIKVEALVAGGGIGGSALFRYLAEAGLKPVLANHGRGSSWRNIAGGRPNFSLPELSDIASQNFEIFKELQTISNIDFRTIDYVTFAHDNQLLSALEASMAWSDAYIIEPKDFVKHISPHFNPNLKTYKAAMVTKNCWQATPGKVVDLIRQIGLKHGGVICEDCEVIDIGKTGNTYTVLVRNHEKEYVEYQTTRFINAMGFQGDHFAKKIGIETGVYPVKHQAFITRRLPMMGINGIPLPMIIDRRQYKGFIAVYGQQLGETGQIIGCASPHIEPYETDKNLKINSKDFLEIVSEMFVDWIPELSSVGFQAVWAGYYVEPRMILDPENGLFLGLRGQGFMLGQYLAKMYVDKIIGNPVPTYFDRLTLKGDGLLEKAFK
;
A
#
# COMPACT_ATOMS: atom_id res chain seq x y z
N MET A 1 -8.20 2.38 38.40
CA MET A 1 -8.10 3.34 37.28
C MET A 1 -9.37 4.17 37.25
N GLN A 2 -9.34 5.39 36.70
CA GLN A 2 -10.42 6.36 36.90
C GLN A 2 -10.98 6.88 35.58
N LYS A 3 -12.31 6.99 35.52
CA LYS A 3 -13.00 7.70 34.44
C LYS A 3 -12.68 9.19 34.51
N ILE A 4 -12.38 9.79 33.37
CA ILE A 4 -12.21 11.23 33.20
C ILE A 4 -13.59 11.83 32.99
N SER A 5 -14.10 12.54 33.99
CA SER A 5 -15.43 13.18 33.95
C SER A 5 -15.41 14.57 33.32
N THR A 6 -14.26 15.26 33.37
CA THR A 6 -14.05 16.61 32.83
C THR A 6 -12.67 16.68 32.18
N HIS A 7 -12.53 17.46 31.11
CA HIS A 7 -11.26 17.66 30.44
C HIS A 7 -11.18 19.11 29.91
N PRO A 8 -10.02 19.81 30.05
CA PRO A 8 -9.90 21.24 29.70
C PRO A 8 -10.00 21.51 28.18
N ILE A 9 -9.50 20.58 27.36
CA ILE A 9 -9.50 20.68 25.89
C ILE A 9 -10.60 19.84 25.21
N LEU A 10 -10.71 18.57 25.56
CA LEU A 10 -11.66 17.64 24.95
C LEU A 10 -13.05 17.76 25.58
N GLU A 11 -14.08 17.60 24.76
CA GLU A 11 -15.45 17.46 25.27
C GLU A 11 -15.67 16.01 25.70
N VAL A 12 -16.03 15.81 26.98
CA VAL A 12 -16.34 14.48 27.52
C VAL A 12 -17.81 14.17 27.17
N PRO A 13 -18.10 13.24 26.26
CA PRO A 13 -19.47 13.01 25.79
C PRO A 13 -20.31 12.30 26.85
N LEU A 14 -21.55 12.76 27.05
CA LEU A 14 -22.55 12.01 27.81
C LEU A 14 -23.05 10.84 26.96
N ARG A 15 -22.73 9.61 27.36
CA ARG A 15 -23.11 8.38 26.65
C ARG A 15 -24.16 7.60 27.43
N LYS A 16 -24.96 6.83 26.70
CA LYS A 16 -25.87 5.86 27.32
C LYS A 16 -25.04 4.73 27.90
N LYS A 17 -25.36 4.35 29.14
CA LYS A 17 -24.79 3.17 29.79
C LYS A 17 -25.36 1.89 29.16
N THR A 18 -24.58 0.83 29.19
CA THR A 18 -24.94 -0.53 28.79
C THR A 18 -24.24 -1.50 29.72
N THR A 19 -24.78 -2.71 29.88
CA THR A 19 -24.19 -3.75 30.73
C THR A 19 -23.83 -4.98 29.91
N PHE A 20 -22.79 -5.68 30.33
CA PHE A 20 -22.38 -6.99 29.83
C PHE A 20 -21.76 -7.79 30.99
N THR A 21 -21.62 -9.11 30.86
CA THR A 21 -20.94 -9.94 31.86
C THR A 21 -19.46 -10.09 31.54
N PHE A 22 -18.59 -9.94 32.54
CA PHE A 22 -17.17 -10.30 32.48
C PHE A 22 -16.88 -11.44 33.46
N ASN A 23 -16.51 -12.63 32.97
CA ASN A 23 -16.31 -13.82 33.81
C ASN A 23 -17.48 -14.06 34.80
N GLY A 24 -18.71 -13.83 34.34
CA GLY A 24 -19.94 -13.94 35.14
C GLY A 24 -20.30 -12.74 36.03
N GLN A 25 -19.45 -11.70 36.10
CA GLN A 25 -19.71 -10.48 36.86
C GLN A 25 -20.31 -9.39 35.96
N GLU A 26 -21.32 -8.66 36.43
CA GLU A 26 -21.92 -7.57 35.66
C GLU A 26 -21.00 -6.34 35.61
N ILE A 27 -20.67 -5.89 34.40
CA ILE A 27 -19.84 -4.70 34.13
C ILE A 27 -20.69 -3.64 33.45
N GLU A 28 -20.59 -2.42 33.94
CA GLU A 28 -21.18 -1.24 33.31
C GLU A 28 -20.17 -0.63 32.32
N GLY A 29 -20.61 -0.40 31.09
CA GLY A 29 -19.85 0.30 30.05
C GLY A 29 -20.66 1.43 29.41
N GLU A 30 -19.99 2.26 28.61
CA GLU A 30 -20.62 3.37 27.89
C GLU A 30 -20.62 3.12 26.38
N LYS A 31 -21.78 3.29 25.75
CA LYS A 31 -21.94 3.09 24.31
C LYS A 31 -20.94 3.94 23.50
N GLY A 32 -20.28 3.30 22.54
CA GLY A 32 -19.21 3.89 21.73
C GLY A 32 -17.80 3.70 22.27
N PHE A 33 -17.61 3.33 23.54
CA PHE A 33 -16.29 3.00 24.11
C PHE A 33 -15.98 1.52 24.06
N THR A 34 -14.70 1.22 24.17
CA THR A 34 -14.14 -0.13 24.07
C THR A 34 -14.39 -0.96 25.32
N ILE A 35 -14.43 -2.28 25.16
CA ILE A 35 -14.51 -3.23 26.28
C ILE A 35 -13.34 -3.01 27.24
N ALA A 36 -12.13 -2.77 26.72
CA ALA A 36 -10.96 -2.48 27.54
C ALA A 36 -11.14 -1.24 28.44
N ALA A 37 -11.79 -0.19 27.95
CA ALA A 37 -12.09 1.00 28.76
C ALA A 37 -13.05 0.66 29.91
N ALA A 38 -14.13 -0.08 29.62
CA ALA A 38 -15.08 -0.49 30.64
C ALA A 38 -14.43 -1.38 31.72
N LEU A 39 -13.61 -2.36 31.33
CA LEU A 39 -12.90 -3.24 32.27
C LEU A 39 -11.92 -2.46 33.16
N HIS A 40 -11.13 -1.55 32.58
CA HIS A 40 -10.23 -0.71 33.36
C HIS A 40 -10.97 0.21 34.33
N GLN A 41 -12.09 0.82 33.92
CA GLN A 41 -12.92 1.65 34.80
C GLN A 41 -13.57 0.84 35.93
N ALA A 42 -13.93 -0.41 35.67
CA ALA A 42 -14.47 -1.35 36.65
C ALA A 42 -13.40 -1.97 37.58
N GLY A 43 -12.10 -1.72 37.33
CA GLY A 43 -11.01 -2.20 38.18
C GLY A 43 -10.41 -3.55 37.76
N PHE A 44 -10.61 -3.97 36.51
CA PHE A 44 -10.06 -5.20 35.93
C PHE A 44 -8.95 -4.88 34.89
N PRO A 45 -7.71 -4.60 35.33
CA PRO A 45 -6.62 -4.24 34.42
C PRO A 45 -5.95 -5.44 33.73
N VAL A 46 -6.25 -6.67 34.15
CA VAL A 46 -5.76 -7.91 33.56
C VAL A 46 -6.78 -8.42 32.56
N HIS A 47 -6.34 -8.71 31.34
CA HIS A 47 -7.23 -9.09 30.24
C HIS A 47 -6.92 -10.45 29.64
N SER A 48 -5.68 -10.90 29.74
CA SER A 48 -5.25 -12.21 29.24
C SER A 48 -4.03 -12.69 30.01
N HIS A 49 -3.62 -13.91 29.71
CA HIS A 49 -2.44 -14.54 30.29
C HIS A 49 -1.45 -14.94 29.20
N SER A 50 -0.17 -14.97 29.55
CA SER A 50 0.89 -15.48 28.69
C SER A 50 0.89 -17.02 28.66
N LEU A 51 1.71 -17.65 27.83
CA LEU A 51 1.87 -19.11 27.78
C LEU A 51 2.39 -19.69 29.11
N GLN A 52 3.16 -18.91 29.88
CA GLN A 52 3.59 -19.22 31.25
C GLN A 52 2.70 -18.52 32.30
N ASP A 53 1.46 -18.20 31.94
CA ASP A 53 0.41 -17.74 32.87
C ASP A 53 0.66 -16.34 33.47
N ARG A 54 1.59 -15.55 32.92
CA ARG A 54 1.84 -14.18 33.39
C ARG A 54 0.67 -13.26 33.02
N ASN A 55 0.21 -12.44 33.96
CA ASN A 55 -0.86 -11.45 33.73
C ASN A 55 -0.47 -10.46 32.63
N ARG A 56 -1.37 -10.23 31.67
CA ARG A 56 -1.19 -9.28 30.57
C ARG A 56 -2.30 -8.24 30.53
N SER A 57 -1.95 -7.07 29.99
CA SER A 57 -2.85 -5.95 29.76
C SER A 57 -2.64 -5.31 28.38
N LEU A 58 -3.19 -4.11 28.18
CA LEU A 58 -3.05 -3.36 26.93
C LEU A 58 -1.58 -3.09 26.59
N GLU A 59 -1.14 -3.61 25.45
CA GLU A 59 0.26 -3.43 25.04
C GLU A 59 0.39 -2.49 23.82
N CYS A 60 -0.45 -2.66 22.78
CA CYS A 60 -0.44 -1.80 21.59
C CYS A 60 -1.58 -0.77 21.56
N GLY A 61 -2.73 -1.07 22.16
CA GLY A 61 -3.92 -0.21 22.17
C GLY A 61 -4.65 -0.04 20.83
N ILE A 62 -4.07 -0.50 19.72
CA ILE A 62 -4.55 -0.25 18.35
C ILE A 62 -4.95 -1.54 17.61
N GLY A 63 -5.17 -2.63 18.33
CA GLY A 63 -5.64 -3.89 17.76
C GLY A 63 -4.62 -4.59 16.84
N LYS A 64 -3.32 -4.48 17.13
CA LYS A 64 -2.22 -5.11 16.35
C LYS A 64 -1.53 -6.28 17.09
N CYS A 65 -1.56 -6.33 18.42
CA CYS A 65 -1.00 -7.42 19.24
C CYS A 65 -2.10 -8.31 19.84
N GLY A 66 -1.70 -9.47 20.41
CA GLY A 66 -2.62 -10.44 21.03
C GLY A 66 -2.85 -10.26 22.54
N ALA A 67 -2.17 -9.32 23.21
CA ALA A 67 -2.20 -9.16 24.68
C ALA A 67 -3.56 -8.76 25.30
N CYS A 68 -4.60 -8.58 24.48
CA CYS A 68 -5.95 -8.24 24.92
C CYS A 68 -7.00 -9.05 24.13
N GLU A 69 -6.62 -10.24 23.68
CA GLU A 69 -7.53 -11.18 23.03
C GLU A 69 -8.36 -11.89 24.10
N MET A 70 -9.68 -11.81 23.95
CA MET A 70 -10.68 -12.40 24.85
C MET A 70 -11.81 -13.02 24.03
N LEU A 71 -12.62 -13.88 24.63
CA LEU A 71 -13.88 -14.31 24.03
C LEU A 71 -14.90 -13.20 24.25
N VAL A 72 -15.47 -12.69 23.17
CA VAL A 72 -16.55 -11.70 23.16
C VAL A 72 -17.72 -12.32 22.41
N ASP A 73 -18.80 -12.59 23.13
CA ASP A 73 -19.95 -13.36 22.64
C ASP A 73 -19.52 -14.67 21.92
N GLY A 74 -18.59 -15.40 22.53
CA GLY A 74 -18.06 -16.68 22.02
C GLY A 74 -16.99 -16.58 20.92
N LYS A 75 -16.65 -15.37 20.45
CA LYS A 75 -15.62 -15.16 19.41
C LYS A 75 -14.35 -14.53 19.98
N VAL A 76 -13.18 -15.00 19.53
CA VAL A 76 -11.91 -14.34 19.87
C VAL A 76 -11.87 -12.95 19.23
N LYS A 77 -11.88 -11.90 20.07
CA LYS A 77 -11.80 -10.50 19.65
C LYS A 77 -10.78 -9.73 20.49
N ARG A 78 -10.32 -8.61 19.93
CA ARG A 78 -9.40 -7.69 20.63
C ARG A 78 -10.21 -6.63 21.35
N ILE A 79 -10.24 -6.69 22.67
CA ILE A 79 -11.08 -5.81 23.48
C ILE A 79 -10.64 -4.34 23.43
N CYS A 80 -9.40 -4.06 23.01
CA CYS A 80 -8.89 -2.68 22.87
C CYS A 80 -9.50 -1.91 21.69
N ILE A 81 -10.14 -2.58 20.73
CA ILE A 81 -10.82 -1.95 19.58
C ILE A 81 -12.27 -2.37 19.45
N THR A 82 -12.72 -3.36 20.22
CA THR A 82 -14.10 -3.83 20.23
C THR A 82 -14.92 -2.98 21.19
N LYS A 83 -16.02 -2.41 20.71
CA LYS A 83 -16.93 -1.56 21.51
C LYS A 83 -17.84 -2.42 22.40
N VAL A 84 -18.32 -1.83 23.50
CA VAL A 84 -19.32 -2.46 24.39
C VAL A 84 -20.73 -2.51 23.78
N ASP A 85 -20.95 -1.85 22.63
CA ASP A 85 -22.25 -1.73 21.99
C ASP A 85 -22.84 -3.10 21.58
N GLY A 86 -23.87 -3.54 22.28
CA GLY A 86 -24.60 -4.77 21.95
C GLY A 86 -23.92 -6.07 22.41
N ILE A 87 -22.81 -5.97 23.14
CA ILE A 87 -22.09 -7.11 23.72
C ILE A 87 -22.86 -7.65 24.93
N LYS A 88 -22.95 -8.97 25.06
CA LYS A 88 -23.62 -9.63 26.19
C LYS A 88 -22.61 -10.20 27.16
N GLU A 89 -21.58 -10.86 26.65
CA GLU A 89 -20.60 -11.60 27.47
C GLU A 89 -19.18 -11.39 26.95
N VAL A 90 -18.26 -11.22 27.91
CA VAL A 90 -16.82 -11.19 27.71
C VAL A 90 -16.20 -12.18 28.70
N THR A 91 -15.35 -13.07 28.24
CA THR A 91 -14.59 -13.97 29.13
C THR A 91 -13.16 -14.10 28.66
N GLU A 92 -12.28 -14.47 29.58
CA GLU A 92 -10.96 -14.95 29.19
C GLU A 92 -11.07 -16.19 28.30
N ILE A 93 -10.06 -16.42 27.45
CA ILE A 93 -10.01 -17.59 26.57
C ILE A 93 -9.56 -18.79 27.40
N PRO A 94 -10.41 -19.83 27.61
CA PRO A 94 -10.01 -21.00 28.36
C PRO A 94 -8.93 -21.81 27.62
N LYS A 95 -8.07 -22.52 28.36
CA LYS A 95 -7.06 -23.43 27.76
C LYS A 95 -7.68 -24.53 26.89
N GLU A 96 -8.88 -24.99 27.26
CA GLU A 96 -9.67 -26.01 26.56
C GLU A 96 -10.63 -25.40 25.50
N TYR A 97 -10.42 -24.15 25.08
CA TYR A 97 -11.30 -23.46 24.13
C TYR A 97 -11.47 -24.26 22.84
N THR A 98 -12.73 -24.48 22.47
CA THR A 98 -13.13 -25.08 21.20
C THR A 98 -14.05 -24.10 20.44
N PRO A 99 -13.78 -23.81 19.16
CA PRO A 99 -14.59 -22.86 18.39
C PRO A 99 -15.99 -23.39 18.12
N THR A 100 -16.98 -22.50 18.12
CA THR A 100 -18.36 -22.82 17.77
C THR A 100 -18.57 -22.88 16.26
N ILE A 101 -19.53 -23.70 15.81
CA ILE A 101 -19.94 -23.78 14.40
C ILE A 101 -20.71 -22.51 14.02
N GLU A 102 -20.30 -21.84 12.94
CA GLU A 102 -21.04 -20.74 12.32
C GLU A 102 -21.51 -21.13 10.91
N TYR A 103 -22.75 -20.78 10.57
CA TYR A 103 -23.29 -21.02 9.23
C TYR A 103 -22.97 -19.86 8.30
N ILE A 104 -22.38 -20.18 7.16
CA ILE A 104 -21.89 -19.19 6.19
C ILE A 104 -23.00 -18.89 5.19
N ASN A 105 -23.27 -17.60 4.96
CA ASN A 105 -24.17 -17.18 3.89
C ASN A 105 -23.48 -17.33 2.53
N GLU A 106 -23.86 -18.35 1.75
CA GLU A 106 -23.31 -18.61 0.42
C GLU A 106 -24.04 -17.86 -0.71
N THR A 107 -25.15 -17.19 -0.39
CA THR A 107 -26.09 -16.59 -1.36
C THR A 107 -25.88 -15.09 -1.57
N GLU A 108 -25.16 -14.42 -0.68
CA GLU A 108 -24.81 -13.01 -0.82
C GLU A 108 -23.51 -12.83 -1.62
N PRO A 109 -23.51 -11.93 -2.62
CA PRO A 109 -22.35 -11.72 -3.46
C PRO A 109 -21.26 -10.93 -2.71
N VAL A 110 -20.01 -11.34 -2.88
CA VAL A 110 -18.87 -10.56 -2.40
C VAL A 110 -18.75 -9.30 -3.24
N LYS A 111 -18.65 -8.14 -2.56
CA LYS A 111 -18.52 -6.84 -3.22
C LYS A 111 -17.08 -6.62 -3.69
N VAL A 112 -16.93 -6.10 -4.91
CA VAL A 112 -15.63 -5.71 -5.50
C VAL A 112 -15.73 -4.26 -5.96
N TYR A 113 -15.12 -3.35 -5.22
CA TYR A 113 -15.07 -1.94 -5.57
C TYR A 113 -13.95 -1.67 -6.57
N LYS A 114 -14.24 -0.89 -7.61
CA LYS A 114 -13.25 -0.39 -8.58
C LYS A 114 -12.88 1.04 -8.26
N THR A 115 -11.60 1.38 -8.33
CA THR A 115 -11.09 2.75 -8.16
C THR A 115 -9.79 2.94 -8.94
N THR A 116 -9.42 4.19 -9.27
CA THR A 116 -8.10 4.46 -9.85
C THR A 116 -7.01 4.31 -8.78
N VAL A 117 -7.24 4.95 -7.63
CA VAL A 117 -6.31 4.95 -6.49
C VAL A 117 -6.96 4.33 -5.26
N ALA A 118 -6.30 3.38 -4.62
CA ALA A 118 -6.65 2.92 -3.27
C ALA A 118 -5.67 3.52 -2.26
N ILE A 119 -6.18 4.15 -1.20
CA ILE A 119 -5.39 4.76 -0.12
C ILE A 119 -5.67 3.97 1.16
N VAL A 120 -4.63 3.39 1.76
CA VAL A 120 -4.75 2.65 3.02
C VAL A 120 -4.28 3.55 4.16
N GLY A 121 -5.24 4.02 4.96
CA GLY A 121 -5.05 4.94 6.08
C GLY A 121 -5.78 6.27 5.86
N ALA A 122 -6.73 6.59 6.73
CA ALA A 122 -7.44 7.87 6.83
C ALA A 122 -6.79 8.80 7.86
N GLY A 123 -5.49 8.65 8.09
CA GLY A 123 -4.66 9.62 8.83
C GLY A 123 -4.39 10.89 8.00
N PRO A 124 -3.61 11.85 8.55
CA PRO A 124 -3.31 13.12 7.87
C PRO A 124 -2.70 12.93 6.48
N ALA A 125 -1.79 11.97 6.31
CA ALA A 125 -1.15 11.72 5.01
C ALA A 125 -2.13 11.21 3.95
N GLY A 126 -2.97 10.22 4.30
CA GLY A 126 -3.95 9.66 3.37
C GLY A 126 -5.06 10.65 3.02
N LEU A 127 -5.55 11.41 4.01
CA LEU A 127 -6.55 12.46 3.77
C LEU A 127 -5.99 13.61 2.92
N ALA A 128 -4.73 14.02 3.14
CA ALA A 128 -4.08 15.04 2.33
C ALA A 128 -3.82 14.58 0.88
N CYS A 129 -3.49 13.30 0.69
CA CYS A 129 -3.42 12.70 -0.66
C CYS A 129 -4.79 12.76 -1.35
N ARG A 130 -5.84 12.32 -0.65
CA ARG A 130 -7.22 12.39 -1.15
C ARG A 130 -7.68 13.81 -1.47
N GLU A 131 -7.32 14.81 -0.67
CA GLU A 131 -7.65 16.22 -0.91
C GLU A 131 -7.24 16.64 -2.33
N ILE A 132 -5.98 16.40 -2.70
CA ILE A 132 -5.44 16.75 -4.03
C ILE A 132 -6.07 15.88 -5.13
N LEU A 133 -6.18 14.57 -4.94
CA LEU A 133 -6.82 13.70 -5.94
C LEU A 133 -8.26 14.10 -6.25
N ASN A 134 -9.03 14.52 -5.24
CA ASN A 134 -10.39 15.01 -5.42
C ASN A 134 -10.44 16.33 -6.20
N GLN A 135 -9.49 17.25 -6.00
CA GLN A 135 -9.40 18.51 -6.76
C GLN A 135 -9.19 18.25 -8.26
N HIS A 136 -8.54 17.14 -8.60
CA HIS A 136 -8.29 16.69 -9.98
C HIS A 136 -9.31 15.64 -10.48
N ASN A 137 -10.41 15.41 -9.75
CA ASN A 137 -11.45 14.42 -10.08
C ASN A 137 -10.96 12.97 -10.27
N ILE A 138 -9.86 12.59 -9.59
CA ILE A 138 -9.33 11.23 -9.64
C ILE A 138 -10.09 10.34 -8.66
N PHE A 139 -10.70 9.28 -9.18
CA PHE A 139 -11.44 8.31 -8.37
C PHE A 139 -10.51 7.63 -7.37
N ASN A 140 -10.86 7.75 -6.09
CA ASN A 140 -10.10 7.18 -4.99
C ASN A 140 -11.01 6.56 -3.92
N ILE A 141 -10.49 5.54 -3.23
CA ILE A 141 -11.11 4.96 -2.03
C ILE A 141 -10.07 5.00 -0.91
N VAL A 142 -10.45 5.55 0.24
CA VAL A 142 -9.66 5.53 1.47
C VAL A 142 -10.19 4.43 2.38
N ILE A 143 -9.32 3.55 2.84
CA ILE A 143 -9.66 2.42 3.71
C ILE A 143 -8.94 2.59 5.04
N ASP A 144 -9.66 2.64 6.15
CA ASP A 144 -9.10 2.80 7.49
C ASP A 144 -9.78 1.90 8.51
N ASN A 145 -9.00 1.34 9.43
CA ASN A 145 -9.49 0.41 10.43
C ASN A 145 -10.16 1.11 11.63
N ASN A 146 -9.94 2.41 11.82
CA ASN A 146 -10.59 3.17 12.88
C ASN A 146 -12.04 3.47 12.51
N ASP A 147 -12.85 3.77 13.51
CA ASP A 147 -14.25 4.13 13.37
C ASP A 147 -14.45 5.62 12.97
N LYS A 148 -13.37 6.39 12.93
CA LYS A 148 -13.32 7.83 12.61
C LYS A 148 -12.09 8.17 11.76
N ILE A 149 -12.22 9.21 10.94
CA ILE A 149 -11.13 9.82 10.18
C ILE A 149 -10.13 10.57 11.07
N GLY A 150 -8.88 10.70 10.63
CA GLY A 150 -7.84 11.50 11.27
C GLY A 150 -6.70 10.68 11.88
N GLY A 151 -6.90 9.37 12.09
CA GLY A 151 -5.88 8.50 12.69
C GLY A 151 -5.36 9.07 14.02
N GLN A 152 -4.04 9.19 14.15
CA GLN A 152 -3.41 9.67 15.39
C GLN A 152 -3.73 11.13 15.73
N PHE A 153 -4.17 11.95 14.78
CA PHE A 153 -4.53 13.35 15.03
C PHE A 153 -5.69 13.50 16.02
N LEU A 154 -6.58 12.51 16.08
CA LEU A 154 -7.71 12.51 17.03
C LEU A 154 -7.26 12.43 18.49
N MET A 155 -6.08 11.84 18.74
CA MET A 155 -5.52 11.69 20.08
C MET A 155 -4.68 12.90 20.51
N GLN A 156 -4.48 13.89 19.63
CA GLN A 156 -3.60 15.03 19.89
C GLN A 156 -4.40 16.25 20.35
N THR A 157 -4.31 16.53 21.64
CA THR A 157 -4.90 17.72 22.25
C THR A 157 -4.11 18.99 21.98
N HIS A 158 -2.84 18.95 21.55
CA HIS A 158 -2.01 20.15 21.33
C HIS A 158 -2.29 20.81 19.97
N GLN A 159 -1.94 22.08 19.82
CA GLN A 159 -1.96 22.77 18.52
C GLN A 159 -0.73 22.39 17.70
N PHE A 160 -0.88 22.25 16.38
CA PHE A 160 0.18 21.82 15.47
C PHE A 160 1.00 22.98 14.92
N PHE A 161 2.28 22.69 14.65
CA PHE A 161 3.22 23.58 13.99
C PHE A 161 3.04 23.53 12.47
N PHE A 162 2.80 24.66 11.83
CA PHE A 162 2.92 24.75 10.38
C PHE A 162 3.66 26.04 10.01
N PHE A 163 4.50 25.95 8.98
CA PHE A 163 5.05 27.11 8.30
C PHE A 163 4.30 27.28 6.99
N GLU A 164 3.48 28.31 6.90
CA GLU A 164 2.58 28.51 5.77
C GLU A 164 2.77 29.91 5.20
N LYS A 165 2.52 30.07 3.90
CA LYS A 165 2.41 31.41 3.29
C LYS A 165 1.03 32.03 3.52
N GLU A 166 0.02 31.17 3.58
CA GLU A 166 -1.36 31.49 3.89
C GLU A 166 -1.83 30.62 5.04
N LYS A 167 -2.49 31.20 6.04
CA LYS A 167 -2.94 30.46 7.22
C LYS A 167 -3.96 29.39 6.81
N LYS A 168 -3.60 28.11 6.96
CA LYS A 168 -4.52 26.98 6.71
C LYS A 168 -4.63 26.06 7.93
N PHE A 169 -3.50 25.59 8.48
CA PHE A 169 -3.49 24.60 9.57
C PHE A 169 -2.76 25.05 10.83
N GLY A 170 -1.83 26.00 10.72
CA GLY A 170 -1.01 26.43 11.85
C GLY A 170 -1.84 26.97 13.03
N GLY A 171 -1.66 26.39 14.22
CA GLY A 171 -2.43 26.74 15.41
C GLY A 171 -3.76 25.99 15.57
N MET A 172 -4.10 25.10 14.63
CA MET A 172 -5.23 24.17 14.79
C MET A 172 -4.81 22.91 15.54
N ARG A 173 -5.79 22.22 16.16
CA ARG A 173 -5.57 20.91 16.79
C ARG A 173 -5.79 19.80 15.76
N GLY A 174 -5.28 18.60 16.06
CA GLY A 174 -5.24 17.51 15.08
C GLY A 174 -6.63 17.13 14.54
N PHE A 175 -7.63 17.04 15.41
CA PHE A 175 -9.00 16.71 15.00
C PHE A 175 -9.63 17.74 14.05
N ASP A 176 -9.30 19.04 14.21
CA ASP A 176 -9.79 20.09 13.30
C ASP A 176 -9.11 19.99 11.93
N ILE A 177 -7.81 19.70 11.91
CA ILE A 177 -7.04 19.50 10.67
C ILE A 177 -7.56 18.28 9.92
N ALA A 178 -7.84 17.17 10.62
CA ALA A 178 -8.37 15.95 10.02
C ALA A 178 -9.73 16.20 9.33
N ASN A 179 -10.65 16.91 10.01
CA ASN A 179 -11.93 17.29 9.42
C ASN A 179 -11.76 18.19 8.19
N THR A 180 -10.83 19.13 8.25
CA THR A 180 -10.52 20.03 7.13
C THR A 180 -10.00 19.25 5.91
N LEU A 181 -9.07 18.31 6.12
CA LEU A 181 -8.50 17.49 5.05
C LEU A 181 -9.52 16.51 4.45
N ALA A 182 -10.42 15.96 5.26
CA ALA A 182 -11.45 15.05 4.75
C ALA A 182 -12.52 15.77 3.90
N GLY A 183 -12.74 17.06 4.17
CA GLY A 183 -13.79 17.87 3.56
C GLY A 183 -15.20 17.42 3.94
N ASN A 184 -16.23 18.09 3.43
CA ASN A 184 -17.62 17.81 3.80
C ASN A 184 -18.17 16.51 3.18
N ASN A 185 -17.54 15.99 2.13
CA ASN A 185 -17.97 14.79 1.44
C ASN A 185 -17.08 13.60 1.82
N HIS A 186 -17.61 12.68 2.63
CA HIS A 186 -16.91 11.46 3.06
C HIS A 186 -17.18 10.25 2.15
N THR A 187 -17.84 10.43 1.00
CA THR A 187 -18.02 9.37 0.01
C THR A 187 -16.65 8.82 -0.42
N GLY A 188 -16.53 7.49 -0.45
CA GLY A 188 -15.27 6.78 -0.75
C GLY A 188 -14.34 6.58 0.45
N ILE A 189 -14.72 7.00 1.67
CA ILE A 189 -13.98 6.68 2.90
C ILE A 189 -14.64 5.50 3.60
N PHE A 190 -13.95 4.36 3.63
CA PHE A 190 -14.40 3.13 4.27
C PHE A 190 -13.72 2.98 5.63
N LEU A 191 -14.46 3.30 6.69
CA LEU A 191 -14.05 3.17 8.08
C LEU A 191 -14.35 1.76 8.61
N ASN A 192 -13.82 1.44 9.80
CA ASN A 192 -13.89 0.11 10.41
C ASN A 192 -13.40 -0.99 9.45
N SER A 193 -12.54 -0.66 8.49
CA SER A 193 -12.18 -1.52 7.37
C SER A 193 -10.68 -1.76 7.36
N THR A 194 -10.27 -3.01 7.50
CA THR A 194 -8.86 -3.39 7.55
C THR A 194 -8.44 -4.06 6.25
N VAL A 195 -7.44 -3.50 5.58
CA VAL A 195 -6.72 -4.19 4.51
C VAL A 195 -5.83 -5.24 5.15
N TRP A 196 -6.17 -6.52 4.95
CA TRP A 196 -5.45 -7.63 5.56
C TRP A 196 -4.54 -8.35 4.56
N ASP A 197 -4.75 -8.15 3.26
CA ASP A 197 -3.81 -8.58 2.24
C ASP A 197 -3.89 -7.80 0.91
N ILE A 198 -2.85 -7.96 0.09
CA ILE A 198 -2.82 -7.56 -1.31
C ILE A 198 -2.67 -8.85 -2.14
N LEU A 199 -3.65 -9.12 -2.98
CA LEU A 199 -3.74 -10.31 -3.84
C LEU A 199 -3.22 -10.01 -5.25
N GLU A 200 -3.03 -11.07 -6.03
CA GLU A 200 -2.70 -10.97 -7.46
C GLU A 200 -3.74 -10.12 -8.21
N GLY A 201 -3.31 -9.49 -9.31
CA GLY A 201 -4.19 -8.62 -10.10
C GLY A 201 -4.50 -7.26 -9.46
N LYS A 202 -3.64 -6.78 -8.55
CA LYS A 202 -3.79 -5.47 -7.86
C LYS A 202 -5.07 -5.35 -7.03
N ARG A 203 -5.48 -6.45 -6.40
CA ARG A 203 -6.70 -6.56 -5.58
C ARG A 203 -6.38 -6.46 -4.10
N LEU A 204 -6.95 -5.49 -3.40
CA LEU A 204 -6.86 -5.37 -1.94
C LEU A 204 -7.96 -6.21 -1.30
N ALA A 205 -7.59 -7.04 -0.32
CA ALA A 205 -8.54 -7.80 0.49
C ALA A 205 -8.84 -7.05 1.78
N VAL A 206 -10.12 -6.75 1.99
CA VAL A 206 -10.60 -5.87 3.06
C VAL A 206 -11.64 -6.58 3.91
N LYS A 207 -11.56 -6.39 5.23
CA LYS A 207 -12.60 -6.83 6.16
C LYS A 207 -13.13 -5.65 6.95
N ASN A 208 -14.44 -5.47 6.98
CA ASN A 208 -15.10 -4.59 7.93
C ASN A 208 -15.16 -5.28 9.30
N ILE A 209 -14.46 -4.74 10.29
CA ILE A 209 -14.35 -5.36 11.63
C ILE A 209 -15.60 -5.16 12.49
N LEU A 210 -16.52 -4.28 12.09
CA LEU A 210 -17.78 -4.06 12.78
C LEU A 210 -18.88 -5.00 12.27
N THR A 211 -18.96 -5.18 10.95
CA THR A 211 -19.98 -6.03 10.32
C THR A 211 -19.51 -7.44 9.99
N ASP A 212 -18.21 -7.72 10.13
CA ASP A 212 -17.52 -8.93 9.66
C ASP A 212 -17.55 -9.14 8.12
N ASP A 213 -18.06 -8.18 7.35
CA ASP A 213 -18.11 -8.26 5.88
C ASP A 213 -16.71 -8.25 5.26
N VAL A 214 -16.44 -9.22 4.39
CA VAL A 214 -15.28 -9.23 3.50
C VAL A 214 -15.66 -8.70 2.12
N TYR A 215 -14.82 -7.82 1.60
CA TYR A 215 -14.95 -7.26 0.25
C TYR A 215 -13.58 -6.94 -0.34
N TYR A 216 -13.56 -6.67 -1.64
CA TYR A 216 -12.33 -6.40 -2.38
C TYR A 216 -12.32 -4.98 -2.97
N VAL A 217 -11.13 -4.42 -3.13
CA VAL A 217 -10.91 -3.17 -3.86
C VAL A 217 -9.85 -3.39 -4.92
N ASP A 218 -10.23 -3.28 -6.20
CA ASP A 218 -9.29 -3.36 -7.32
C ASP A 218 -8.88 -1.94 -7.70
N SER A 219 -7.57 -1.71 -7.86
CA SER A 219 -7.00 -0.38 -8.11
C SER A 219 -5.81 -0.41 -9.07
N GLU A 220 -5.55 0.70 -9.73
CA GLU A 220 -4.37 0.86 -10.60
C GLU A 220 -3.12 1.28 -9.81
N TYR A 221 -3.36 2.11 -8.79
CA TYR A 221 -2.37 2.69 -7.88
C TYR A 221 -2.73 2.43 -6.42
N LEU A 222 -1.71 2.19 -5.61
CA LEU A 222 -1.83 1.99 -4.17
C LEU A 222 -1.03 3.04 -3.39
N VAL A 223 -1.67 3.70 -2.43
CA VAL A 223 -1.01 4.58 -1.45
C VAL A 223 -1.09 3.93 -0.08
N VAL A 224 0.07 3.67 0.53
CA VAL A 224 0.19 3.13 1.88
C VAL A 224 0.50 4.28 2.85
N ALA A 225 -0.52 4.69 3.60
CA ALA A 225 -0.48 5.76 4.61
C ALA A 225 -0.87 5.21 5.99
N THR A 226 -0.44 3.98 6.28
CA THR A 226 -0.76 3.18 7.47
C THR A 226 -0.14 3.68 8.78
N GLY A 227 0.75 4.67 8.70
CA GLY A 227 1.41 5.27 9.85
C GLY A 227 2.45 4.36 10.48
N ALA A 228 2.54 4.40 11.81
CA ALA A 228 3.52 3.67 12.60
C ALA A 228 2.89 3.04 13.86
N VAL A 229 3.54 2.02 14.38
CA VAL A 229 3.20 1.32 15.63
C VAL A 229 4.15 1.74 16.76
N PRO A 230 3.70 1.77 18.03
CA PRO A 230 4.55 2.12 19.15
C PRO A 230 5.65 1.09 19.39
N PHE A 231 6.87 1.57 19.68
CA PHE A 231 8.01 0.74 20.05
C PHE A 231 8.16 0.63 21.57
N LEU A 232 8.26 -0.59 22.08
CA LEU A 232 8.52 -0.90 23.49
C LEU A 232 9.90 -1.58 23.59
N PRO A 233 10.94 -0.93 24.15
CA PRO A 233 12.25 -1.54 24.36
C PRO A 233 12.16 -2.67 25.37
N ALA A 234 13.08 -3.63 25.31
CA ALA A 234 13.08 -4.74 26.24
C ALA A 234 13.69 -4.33 27.59
N PHE A 235 12.98 -4.57 28.68
CA PHE A 235 13.49 -4.45 30.05
C PHE A 235 12.80 -5.46 30.97
N LYS A 236 13.27 -5.61 32.21
CA LYS A 236 12.74 -6.63 33.12
C LYS A 236 11.30 -6.27 33.53
N ASN A 237 10.36 -7.22 33.41
CA ASN A 237 8.93 -7.02 33.70
C ASN A 237 8.24 -5.95 32.83
N ASP A 238 8.63 -5.82 31.56
CA ASP A 238 8.02 -4.88 30.62
C ASP A 238 6.66 -5.33 30.06
N ASP A 239 6.17 -6.50 30.49
CA ASP A 239 4.89 -7.08 30.12
C ASP A 239 3.76 -6.87 31.13
N LEU A 240 4.10 -6.37 32.33
CA LEU A 240 3.15 -6.24 33.43
C LEU A 240 2.03 -5.21 33.14
N PRO A 241 0.80 -5.44 33.65
CA PRO A 241 -0.19 -4.38 33.76
C PRO A 241 0.39 -3.17 34.50
N GLY A 242 0.22 -1.97 33.95
CA GLY A 242 0.86 -0.74 34.44
C GLY A 242 2.01 -0.25 33.55
N VAL A 243 2.57 -1.10 32.68
CA VAL A 243 3.53 -0.68 31.65
C VAL A 243 2.79 -0.45 30.33
N PHE A 244 2.69 0.80 29.90
CA PHE A 244 1.92 1.18 28.73
C PHE A 244 2.76 1.98 27.73
N THR A 245 2.52 1.76 26.44
CA THR A 245 3.08 2.63 25.39
C THR A 245 2.33 3.96 25.34
N ALA A 246 2.99 5.00 24.82
CA ALA A 246 2.37 6.32 24.63
C ALA A 246 1.03 6.24 23.88
N ALA A 247 0.94 5.41 22.84
CA ALA A 247 -0.30 5.22 22.07
C ALA A 247 -1.44 4.64 22.92
N VAL A 248 -1.14 3.70 23.82
CA VAL A 248 -2.13 3.14 24.76
C VAL A 248 -2.60 4.24 25.72
N MET A 249 -1.67 4.97 26.34
CA MET A 249 -2.00 6.07 27.24
C MET A 249 -2.87 7.12 26.56
N GLN A 250 -2.45 7.64 25.40
CA GLN A 250 -3.16 8.65 24.64
C GLN A 250 -4.54 8.19 24.20
N LYS A 251 -4.67 6.96 23.67
CA LYS A 251 -5.98 6.44 23.28
C LYS A 251 -6.92 6.36 24.49
N MET A 252 -6.47 5.77 25.59
CA MET A 252 -7.32 5.57 26.76
C MET A 252 -7.73 6.90 27.38
N MET A 253 -6.82 7.87 27.52
CA MET A 253 -7.17 9.16 28.14
C MET A 253 -7.94 10.12 27.22
N ASN A 254 -7.62 10.17 25.91
CA ASN A 254 -8.18 11.18 25.00
C ASN A 254 -9.37 10.68 24.19
N ASN A 255 -9.47 9.38 23.89
CA ASN A 255 -10.59 8.83 23.11
C ASN A 255 -11.59 8.08 23.98
N GLU A 256 -11.09 7.34 24.97
CA GLU A 256 -11.91 6.48 25.86
C GLU A 256 -12.14 7.10 27.25
N PHE A 257 -11.61 8.31 27.49
CA PHE A 257 -11.76 9.06 28.75
C PHE A 257 -11.48 8.23 30.01
N THR A 258 -10.43 7.42 29.96
CA THR A 258 -10.00 6.48 31.01
C THR A 258 -8.54 6.70 31.35
N LEU A 259 -8.27 7.09 32.60
CA LEU A 259 -6.92 7.28 33.13
C LEU A 259 -6.36 5.95 33.66
N LEU A 260 -5.31 5.44 33.01
CA LEU A 260 -4.69 4.14 33.32
C LEU A 260 -3.80 4.15 34.57
N GLY A 261 -3.37 5.31 35.05
CA GLY A 261 -2.58 5.47 36.26
C GLY A 261 -2.58 6.93 36.69
N LYS A 262 -2.47 7.20 38.00
CA LYS A 262 -2.50 8.56 38.54
C LYS A 262 -1.10 9.11 38.80
N ASN A 263 -0.11 8.26 39.11
CA ASN A 263 1.27 8.66 39.37
C ASN A 263 2.18 7.99 38.34
N ILE A 264 2.62 8.77 37.35
CA ILE A 264 3.21 8.23 36.12
C ILE A 264 4.70 8.55 36.05
N LEU A 265 5.50 7.56 35.68
CA LEU A 265 6.86 7.74 35.18
C LEU A 265 6.84 7.72 33.64
N THR A 266 7.31 8.78 32.99
CA THR A 266 7.49 8.79 31.53
C THR A 266 8.91 8.42 31.16
N VAL A 267 9.08 7.56 30.15
CA VAL A 267 10.40 7.14 29.64
C VAL A 267 10.56 7.63 28.20
N GLY A 268 11.57 8.48 27.98
CA GLY A 268 11.88 9.16 26.73
C GLY A 268 11.52 10.65 26.77
N ALA A 269 12.49 11.52 26.51
CA ALA A 269 12.35 12.98 26.45
C ALA A 269 12.34 13.48 24.99
N GLY A 270 11.61 12.76 24.12
CA GLY A 270 11.26 13.19 22.77
C GLY A 270 9.95 13.98 22.75
N ASN A 271 9.53 14.46 21.56
CA ASN A 271 8.26 15.16 21.38
C ASN A 271 7.06 14.37 21.93
N ILE A 272 7.00 13.06 21.67
CA ILE A 272 5.93 12.18 22.18
C ILE A 272 5.92 12.14 23.71
N GLY A 273 7.10 12.08 24.35
CA GLY A 273 7.24 12.05 25.80
C GLY A 273 6.71 13.32 26.45
N TYR A 274 7.06 14.48 25.91
CA TYR A 274 6.55 15.77 26.39
C TYR A 274 5.05 15.92 26.15
N LEU A 275 4.58 15.66 24.94
CA LEU A 275 3.17 15.86 24.60
C LEU A 275 2.24 14.92 25.37
N THR A 276 2.62 13.65 25.51
CA THR A 276 1.84 12.67 26.27
C THR A 276 1.86 13.00 27.77
N SER A 277 3.01 13.46 28.31
CA SER A 277 3.09 13.88 29.72
C SER A 277 2.24 15.13 30.00
N TYR A 278 2.22 16.09 29.06
CA TYR A 278 1.36 17.25 29.16
C TYR A 278 -0.13 16.88 29.13
N GLN A 279 -0.50 15.94 28.25
CA GLN A 279 -1.87 15.41 28.16
C GLN A 279 -2.30 14.64 29.41
N LEU A 280 -1.40 13.84 29.98
CA LEU A 280 -1.66 13.17 31.25
C LEU A 280 -2.00 14.20 32.34
N MET A 281 -1.26 15.31 32.41
CA MET A 281 -1.58 16.41 33.32
C MET A 281 -2.97 17.02 33.01
N GLN A 282 -3.29 17.28 31.73
CA GLN A 282 -4.62 17.77 31.32
C GLN A 282 -5.76 16.82 31.73
N ALA A 283 -5.49 15.51 31.73
CA ALA A 283 -6.42 14.46 32.11
C ALA A 283 -6.47 14.20 33.64
N GLY A 284 -5.71 14.95 34.45
CA GLY A 284 -5.69 14.80 35.92
C GLY A 284 -4.65 13.80 36.46
N GLY A 285 -3.74 13.31 35.62
CA GLY A 285 -2.59 12.50 36.01
C GLY A 285 -1.41 13.34 36.55
N CYS A 286 -0.62 12.75 37.44
CA CYS A 286 0.59 13.34 38.01
C CYS A 286 1.83 12.66 37.43
N VAL A 287 2.52 13.35 36.52
CA VAL A 287 3.79 12.86 35.98
C VAL A 287 4.91 13.19 36.96
N LYS A 288 5.50 12.15 37.59
CA LYS A 288 6.52 12.30 38.63
C LYS A 288 7.88 12.71 38.07
N ALA A 289 8.23 12.16 36.91
CA ALA A 289 9.47 12.49 36.20
C ALA A 289 9.39 12.04 34.74
N ILE A 290 10.25 12.63 33.90
CA ILE A 290 10.60 12.12 32.59
C ILE A 290 12.08 11.70 32.63
N ILE A 291 12.39 10.46 32.27
CA ILE A 291 13.77 9.98 32.15
C ILE A 291 14.19 9.82 30.68
N GLU A 292 15.45 10.09 30.37
CA GLU A 292 16.02 9.98 29.02
C GLU A 292 17.38 9.30 29.08
N ALA A 293 17.59 8.29 28.23
CA ALA A 293 18.83 7.53 28.20
C ALA A 293 19.96 8.30 27.48
N GLN A 294 19.60 9.20 26.56
CA GLN A 294 20.55 10.13 25.95
C GLN A 294 21.06 11.17 26.95
N PRO A 295 22.27 11.71 26.74
CA PRO A 295 22.80 12.80 27.58
C PRO A 295 22.09 14.14 27.35
N ASN A 296 21.30 14.25 26.29
CA ASN A 296 20.54 15.43 25.90
C ASN A 296 19.07 15.09 25.69
N GLU A 297 18.23 16.12 25.71
CA GLU A 297 16.83 16.03 25.31
C GLU A 297 16.71 15.82 23.79
N GLY A 298 15.71 15.02 23.37
CA GLY A 298 15.48 14.71 21.96
C GLY A 298 14.31 15.48 21.33
N GLY A 299 13.39 16.00 22.13
CA GLY A 299 12.22 16.75 21.66
C GLY A 299 12.51 18.23 21.43
N PHE A 300 11.49 18.93 20.94
CA PHE A 300 11.59 20.35 20.63
C PHE A 300 11.72 21.18 21.91
N PRO A 301 12.65 22.14 21.98
CA PRO A 301 12.87 22.95 23.19
C PRO A 301 11.61 23.63 23.72
N VAL A 302 10.73 24.10 22.83
CA VAL A 302 9.45 24.71 23.23
C VAL A 302 8.49 23.72 23.91
N GLN A 303 8.51 22.44 23.52
CA GLN A 303 7.73 21.38 24.15
C GLN A 303 8.36 20.92 25.47
N ALA A 304 9.69 20.91 25.57
CA ALA A 304 10.39 20.66 26.83
C ALA A 304 10.07 21.74 27.87
N ASN A 305 10.12 23.02 27.48
CA ASN A 305 9.81 24.14 28.36
C ASN A 305 8.36 24.10 28.86
N ARG A 306 7.42 23.62 28.03
CA ARG A 306 6.03 23.38 28.44
C ARG A 306 5.96 22.44 29.65
N ILE A 307 6.78 21.38 29.69
CA ILE A 307 6.83 20.43 30.80
C ILE A 307 7.53 21.01 32.03
N ARG A 308 8.69 21.64 31.84
CA ARG A 308 9.47 22.24 32.93
C ARG A 308 8.69 23.30 33.70
N ARG A 309 7.88 24.12 33.03
CA ARG A 309 7.03 25.14 33.66
C ARG A 309 5.93 24.56 34.56
N LEU A 310 5.68 23.25 34.49
CA LEU A 310 4.81 22.51 35.43
C LEU A 310 5.59 21.95 36.63
N GLY A 311 6.90 22.20 36.71
CA GLY A 311 7.79 21.68 37.74
C GLY A 311 8.17 20.20 37.56
N ILE A 312 7.81 19.58 36.42
CA ILE A 312 8.11 18.16 36.18
C ILE A 312 9.59 18.00 35.83
N PRO A 313 10.37 17.19 36.59
CA PRO A 313 11.79 17.01 36.34
C PRO A 313 12.04 16.15 35.09
N ILE A 314 13.04 16.57 34.29
CA ILE A 314 13.55 15.82 33.13
C ILE A 314 14.98 15.39 33.45
N MET A 315 15.24 14.08 33.48
CA MET A 315 16.50 13.50 33.91
C MET A 315 17.17 12.76 32.74
N THR A 316 18.24 13.34 32.19
CA THR A 316 19.03 12.74 31.11
C THR A 316 20.07 11.75 31.64
N SER A 317 20.64 10.93 30.75
CA SER A 317 21.55 9.82 31.08
C SER A 317 20.97 8.85 32.12
N LYS A 318 19.66 8.60 32.08
CA LYS A 318 18.94 7.64 32.92
C LYS A 318 18.24 6.58 32.06
N ILE A 319 18.42 5.31 32.39
CA ILE A 319 17.75 4.19 31.72
C ILE A 319 16.80 3.45 32.66
N LEU A 320 15.65 3.02 32.13
CA LEU A 320 14.74 2.11 32.83
C LEU A 320 15.28 0.68 32.74
N LEU A 321 15.45 0.02 33.89
CA LEU A 321 15.90 -1.36 33.97
C LEU A 321 14.78 -2.34 34.27
N LYS A 322 13.81 -1.91 35.08
CA LYS A 322 12.82 -2.84 35.65
C LYS A 322 11.56 -2.14 36.13
N ALA A 323 10.40 -2.76 35.91
CA ALA A 323 9.16 -2.43 36.61
C ALA A 323 8.98 -3.31 37.87
N ILE A 324 8.54 -2.70 38.97
CA ILE A 324 8.28 -3.38 40.24
C ILE A 324 6.78 -3.70 40.34
N PRO A 325 6.38 -4.99 40.35
CA PRO A 325 4.99 -5.38 40.45
C PRO A 325 4.40 -5.09 41.83
N ASN A 326 3.07 -4.95 41.90
CA ASN A 326 2.34 -5.13 43.15
C ASN A 326 2.30 -6.62 43.55
N LYS A 327 1.74 -6.94 44.73
CA LYS A 327 1.74 -8.31 45.27
C LYS A 327 1.00 -9.31 44.37
N GLU A 328 -0.06 -8.86 43.70
CA GLU A 328 -0.94 -9.68 42.87
C GLU A 328 -0.52 -9.73 41.39
N ASN A 329 0.55 -9.04 40.99
CA ASN A 329 0.98 -8.84 39.59
C ASN A 329 -0.15 -8.27 38.68
N THR A 330 -1.05 -7.47 39.24
CA THR A 330 -2.14 -6.80 38.53
C THR A 330 -1.83 -5.33 38.22
N GLY A 331 -0.65 -4.86 38.62
CA GLY A 331 -0.19 -3.48 38.50
C GLY A 331 1.29 -3.36 38.88
N ILE A 332 1.79 -2.13 38.90
CA ILE A 332 3.13 -1.78 39.38
C ILE A 332 3.06 -0.84 40.59
N THR A 333 4.14 -0.80 41.38
CA THR A 333 4.28 0.14 42.52
C THR A 333 5.55 0.98 42.44
N GLY A 334 6.41 0.73 41.46
CA GLY A 334 7.73 1.34 41.36
C GLY A 334 8.48 0.97 40.08
N ALA A 335 9.62 1.61 39.88
CA ALA A 335 10.56 1.31 38.80
C ALA A 335 12.01 1.44 39.26
N VAL A 336 12.89 0.60 38.72
CA VAL A 336 14.34 0.70 38.90
C VAL A 336 14.93 1.40 37.69
N ILE A 337 15.64 2.49 37.94
CA ILE A 337 16.40 3.23 36.95
C ILE A 337 17.88 3.18 37.29
N ALA A 338 18.75 3.44 36.32
CA ALA A 338 20.19 3.58 36.54
C ALA A 338 20.76 4.73 35.70
N ASP A 339 21.94 5.21 36.08
CA ASP A 339 22.73 6.06 35.17
C ASP A 339 23.14 5.22 33.96
N CYS A 340 23.23 5.85 32.79
CA CYS A 340 23.62 5.14 31.57
C CYS A 340 24.52 5.97 30.65
N LYS A 341 25.32 5.27 29.86
CA LYS A 341 26.10 5.81 28.75
C LYS A 341 25.86 4.95 27.52
N ASN A 342 25.56 5.58 26.38
CA ASN A 342 25.28 4.86 25.12
C ASN A 342 24.18 3.78 25.25
N PHE A 343 23.12 4.06 26.04
CA PHE A 343 22.04 3.12 26.35
C PHE A 343 22.47 1.87 27.15
N GLU A 344 23.68 1.87 27.72
CA GLU A 344 24.16 0.84 28.63
C GLU A 344 24.11 1.35 30.07
N PRO A 345 23.49 0.61 31.01
CA PRO A 345 23.47 1.01 32.41
C PRO A 345 24.87 0.96 33.04
N ILE A 346 25.14 1.88 33.95
CA ILE A 346 26.34 1.92 34.78
C ILE A 346 26.05 1.14 36.07
N PRO A 347 26.68 -0.03 36.29
CA PRO A 347 26.42 -0.84 37.48
C PRO A 347 26.72 -0.08 38.78
N GLY A 348 25.89 -0.28 39.81
CA GLY A 348 26.02 0.36 41.11
C GLY A 348 25.32 1.73 41.21
N THR A 349 24.68 2.20 40.13
CA THR A 349 23.93 3.47 40.11
C THR A 349 22.41 3.27 40.18
N GLU A 350 21.97 2.04 40.45
CA GLU A 350 20.57 1.65 40.48
C GLU A 350 19.81 2.38 41.60
N LYS A 351 18.69 2.98 41.22
CA LYS A 351 17.80 3.74 42.10
C LYS A 351 16.36 3.30 41.90
N LEU A 352 15.62 3.19 42.99
CA LEU A 352 14.19 2.94 43.03
C LEU A 352 13.43 4.28 43.01
N ILE A 353 12.48 4.38 42.08
CA ILE A 353 11.37 5.32 42.13
C ILE A 353 10.16 4.55 42.65
N ASP A 354 9.64 4.93 43.82
CA ASP A 354 8.44 4.36 44.42
C ASP A 354 7.19 5.23 44.17
N GLY A 355 6.02 4.72 44.55
CA GLY A 355 4.76 5.49 44.51
C GLY A 355 4.24 5.81 43.11
N ILE A 356 4.71 5.10 42.07
CA ILE A 356 4.15 5.15 40.71
C ILE A 356 3.22 3.95 40.48
N ASP A 357 2.16 4.17 39.71
CA ASP A 357 1.16 3.15 39.36
C ASP A 357 1.07 2.89 37.85
N ALA A 358 1.77 3.70 37.04
CA ALA A 358 1.95 3.44 35.62
C ALA A 358 3.29 3.96 35.08
N ILE A 359 3.79 3.30 34.03
CA ILE A 359 4.93 3.72 33.23
C ILE A 359 4.44 4.01 31.82
N ASN A 360 4.71 5.23 31.34
CA ASN A 360 4.41 5.69 30.00
C ASN A 360 5.66 5.65 29.10
N ILE A 361 5.74 4.65 28.24
CA ILE A 361 6.90 4.42 27.37
C ILE A 361 6.77 5.22 26.06
N CYS A 362 7.71 6.15 25.86
CA CYS A 362 7.76 7.12 24.76
C CYS A 362 9.09 7.04 23.96
N THR A 363 9.66 5.85 23.83
CA THR A 363 11.02 5.61 23.31
C THR A 363 11.10 5.40 21.78
N GLY A 364 10.02 5.66 21.05
CA GLY A 364 10.02 5.64 19.58
C GLY A 364 8.84 4.91 18.94
N LEU A 365 8.86 4.83 17.61
CA LEU A 365 7.86 4.20 16.77
C LEU A 365 8.53 3.28 15.72
N GLU A 366 7.73 2.43 15.09
CA GLU A 366 8.11 1.63 13.91
C GLU A 366 7.10 1.83 12.79
N SER A 367 7.56 2.08 11.57
CA SER A 367 6.68 2.20 10.40
C SER A 367 5.86 0.93 10.17
N ASP A 368 4.55 1.06 9.91
CA ASP A 368 3.67 -0.07 9.54
C ASP A 368 3.71 -0.26 8.01
N ASP A 369 4.87 -0.62 7.48
CA ASP A 369 5.21 -0.61 6.06
C ASP A 369 5.01 -1.96 5.34
N GLN A 370 4.46 -2.96 6.03
CA GLN A 370 4.33 -4.32 5.47
C GLN A 370 3.48 -4.35 4.19
N LEU A 371 2.41 -3.55 4.13
CA LEU A 371 1.60 -3.38 2.93
C LEU A 371 2.36 -2.67 1.81
N LEU A 372 3.29 -1.76 2.14
CA LEU A 372 4.12 -1.08 1.15
C LEU A 372 5.13 -2.07 0.54
N ILE A 373 5.78 -2.89 1.37
CA ILE A 373 6.72 -3.92 0.91
C ILE A 373 6.00 -4.92 0.01
N LYS A 374 4.86 -5.48 0.44
CA LYS A 374 4.09 -6.41 -0.40
C LYS A 374 3.51 -5.72 -1.64
N GLY A 375 3.09 -4.47 -1.51
CA GLY A 375 2.58 -3.66 -2.61
C GLY A 375 3.61 -3.45 -3.72
N ARG A 376 4.90 -3.29 -3.39
CA ARG A 376 5.98 -3.13 -4.39
C ARG A 376 6.13 -4.35 -5.29
N GLU A 377 5.91 -5.55 -4.76
CA GLU A 377 5.96 -6.79 -5.54
C GLU A 377 4.78 -6.89 -6.52
N ILE A 378 3.59 -6.39 -6.14
CA ILE A 378 2.35 -6.58 -6.91
C ILE A 378 2.06 -5.41 -7.86
N PHE A 379 2.27 -4.18 -7.40
CA PHE A 379 2.01 -2.95 -8.17
C PHE A 379 3.25 -2.44 -8.91
N GLY A 380 4.45 -2.92 -8.58
CA GLY A 380 5.69 -2.44 -9.16
C GLY A 380 5.94 -0.97 -8.81
N ARG A 381 5.93 -0.09 -9.81
CA ARG A 381 6.12 1.36 -9.63
C ARG A 381 4.84 2.08 -9.18
N ASN A 382 3.67 1.48 -9.35
CA ASN A 382 2.38 2.12 -9.06
C ASN A 382 1.98 2.01 -7.57
N VAL A 383 2.97 2.01 -6.66
CA VAL A 383 2.73 2.00 -5.22
C VAL A 383 3.59 3.04 -4.52
N TYR A 384 2.97 3.80 -3.64
CA TYR A 384 3.59 4.90 -2.91
C TYR A 384 3.40 4.72 -1.42
N GLY A 385 4.44 5.01 -0.65
CA GLY A 385 4.34 5.14 0.79
C GLY A 385 4.23 6.60 1.19
N SER A 386 3.44 6.91 2.22
CA SER A 386 3.25 8.29 2.70
C SER A 386 3.17 8.37 4.23
N GLY A 387 3.58 9.52 4.78
CA GLY A 387 3.66 9.75 6.22
C GLY A 387 4.58 8.77 6.95
N ASP A 388 4.21 8.40 8.19
CA ASP A 388 5.06 7.55 9.04
C ASP A 388 5.24 6.12 8.52
N ALA A 389 4.50 5.71 7.47
CA ALA A 389 4.69 4.41 6.82
C ALA A 389 6.00 4.34 6.01
N ILE A 390 6.65 5.47 5.70
CA ILE A 390 7.97 5.50 5.06
C ILE A 390 9.06 6.06 5.97
N ARG A 391 8.69 7.06 6.78
CA ARG A 391 9.61 7.77 7.66
C ARG A 391 8.80 8.46 8.73
N ILE A 392 9.09 8.12 9.97
CA ILE A 392 8.50 8.76 11.15
C ILE A 392 8.88 10.24 11.15
N GLY A 393 7.87 11.12 11.21
CA GLY A 393 8.06 12.57 11.20
C GLY A 393 6.97 13.30 11.99
N GLU A 394 6.91 14.62 11.81
CA GLU A 394 5.85 15.42 12.41
C GLU A 394 4.54 15.29 11.63
N GLY A 395 3.41 15.63 12.27
CA GLY A 395 2.10 15.63 11.60
C GLY A 395 2.06 16.49 10.34
N THR A 396 2.81 17.60 10.33
CA THR A 396 2.96 18.51 9.20
C THR A 396 3.67 17.84 8.03
N SER A 397 4.74 17.10 8.30
CA SER A 397 5.44 16.31 7.28
C SER A 397 4.53 15.24 6.67
N ALA A 398 3.66 14.62 7.47
CA ALA A 398 2.70 13.64 6.98
C ALA A 398 1.69 14.26 6.00
N VAL A 399 1.14 15.45 6.32
CA VAL A 399 0.24 16.19 5.42
C VAL A 399 0.95 16.55 4.11
N LEU A 400 2.15 17.13 4.19
CA LEU A 400 2.90 17.57 3.02
C LEU A 400 3.31 16.40 2.11
N LYS A 401 3.75 15.28 2.69
CA LYS A 401 4.07 14.08 1.90
C LYS A 401 2.81 13.44 1.29
N GLY A 402 1.68 13.49 1.98
CA GLY A 402 0.38 13.08 1.44
C GLY A 402 0.07 13.81 0.13
N LYS A 403 0.17 15.14 0.14
CA LYS A 403 -0.03 15.96 -1.06
C LYS A 403 1.00 15.68 -2.16
N GLN A 404 2.28 15.56 -1.79
CA GLN A 404 3.34 15.27 -2.74
C GLN A 404 3.10 13.96 -3.50
N VAL A 405 2.69 12.90 -2.80
CA VAL A 405 2.35 11.60 -3.42
C VAL A 405 1.17 11.72 -4.39
N ALA A 406 0.18 12.56 -4.10
CA ALA A 406 -0.91 12.78 -5.05
C ALA A 406 -0.41 13.40 -6.37
N PHE A 407 0.49 14.39 -6.31
CA PHE A 407 1.11 14.95 -7.51
C PHE A 407 1.99 13.95 -8.26
N GLU A 408 2.73 13.09 -7.56
CA GLU A 408 3.50 12.00 -8.17
C GLU A 408 2.57 11.04 -8.95
N ILE A 409 1.36 10.76 -8.42
CA ILE A 409 0.34 9.95 -9.12
C ILE A 409 -0.25 10.70 -10.31
N LEU A 410 -0.52 12.01 -10.19
CA LEU A 410 -1.03 12.82 -11.30
C LEU A 410 -0.05 12.87 -12.47
N ASP A 411 1.25 12.98 -12.19
CA ASP A 411 2.31 12.92 -13.22
C ASP A 411 2.35 11.55 -13.91
N ASP A 412 2.27 10.46 -13.14
CA ASP A 412 2.20 9.09 -13.66
C ASP A 412 0.93 8.83 -14.51
N LEU A 413 -0.17 9.52 -14.20
CA LEU A 413 -1.42 9.49 -14.98
C LEU A 413 -1.39 10.45 -16.19
N ALA A 414 -0.35 11.26 -16.33
CA ALA A 414 -0.24 12.35 -17.31
C ALA A 414 -1.37 13.40 -17.19
N GLU A 415 -1.84 13.64 -15.97
CA GLU A 415 -2.84 14.67 -15.64
C GLU A 415 -2.18 16.03 -15.47
N HIS A 416 -2.87 17.10 -15.89
CA HIS A 416 -2.32 18.45 -15.78
C HIS A 416 -2.46 19.01 -14.36
N PHE A 417 -1.37 19.58 -13.83
CA PHE A 417 -1.32 20.28 -12.55
C PHE A 417 -0.26 21.40 -12.56
N ASP A 418 -0.31 22.33 -11.59
CA ASP A 418 0.71 23.37 -11.44
C ASP A 418 2.00 22.80 -10.84
N TYR A 419 3.04 22.68 -11.67
CA TYR A 419 4.34 22.18 -11.24
C TYR A 419 4.99 23.04 -10.15
N ASN A 420 4.72 24.35 -10.11
CA ASN A 420 5.27 25.21 -9.05
C ASN A 420 4.67 24.89 -7.68
N GLU A 421 3.40 24.47 -7.63
CA GLU A 421 2.75 24.02 -6.40
C GLU A 421 3.42 22.75 -5.87
N TYR A 422 3.68 21.77 -6.75
CA TYR A 422 4.44 20.57 -6.40
C TYR A 422 5.83 20.88 -5.84
N LEU A 423 6.58 21.80 -6.49
CA LEU A 423 7.90 22.23 -6.03
C LEU A 423 7.83 22.93 -4.66
N ALA A 424 6.83 23.79 -4.44
CA ALA A 424 6.62 24.47 -3.17
C ALA A 424 6.34 23.48 -2.03
N ILE A 425 5.43 22.53 -2.24
CA ILE A 425 5.11 21.47 -1.27
C ILE A 425 6.32 20.59 -0.99
N SER A 426 7.09 20.25 -2.03
CA SER A 426 8.31 19.46 -1.88
C SER A 426 9.35 20.18 -1.02
N LYS A 427 9.52 21.49 -1.22
CA LYS A 427 10.40 22.32 -0.38
C LYS A 427 9.89 22.37 1.07
N GLU A 428 8.61 22.65 1.27
CA GLU A 428 8.00 22.70 2.61
C GLU A 428 8.13 21.35 3.34
N TYR A 429 7.97 20.23 2.62
CA TYR A 429 8.19 18.91 3.19
C TYR A 429 9.62 18.73 3.68
N ILE A 430 10.63 19.10 2.86
CA ILE A 430 12.04 19.04 3.25
C ILE A 430 12.30 19.94 4.48
N ASP A 431 11.77 21.16 4.48
CA ASP A 431 11.96 22.11 5.58
C ASP A 431 11.27 21.65 6.87
N SER A 432 10.14 20.94 6.79
CA SER A 432 9.43 20.38 7.95
C SER A 432 10.20 19.26 8.66
N GLN A 433 11.22 18.68 8.01
CA GLN A 433 12.02 17.57 8.55
C GLN A 433 13.25 18.04 9.33
N GLN A 434 13.49 19.36 9.42
CA GLN A 434 14.65 19.93 10.08
C GLN A 434 14.51 19.88 11.61
N HIS A 435 15.60 19.55 12.30
CA HIS A 435 15.63 19.68 13.76
C HIS A 435 15.75 21.15 14.14
N PRO A 436 15.12 21.59 15.25
CA PRO A 436 15.25 22.97 15.72
C PRO A 436 16.72 23.34 15.95
N VAL A 437 17.16 24.43 15.32
CA VAL A 437 18.52 24.98 15.51
C VAL A 437 18.41 26.27 16.31
N ARG A 438 19.24 26.44 17.33
CA ARG A 438 19.25 27.69 18.11
C ARG A 438 19.76 28.83 17.25
N VAL A 439 19.01 29.92 17.16
CA VAL A 439 19.33 31.09 16.33
C VAL A 439 19.71 32.30 17.18
N ILE A 440 19.07 32.45 18.34
CA ILE A 440 19.32 33.53 19.29
C ILE A 440 19.52 32.97 20.71
N GLU A 441 20.32 33.66 21.52
CA GLU A 441 20.59 33.24 22.90
C GLU A 441 19.47 33.62 23.86
N ARG A 442 18.84 34.78 23.65
CA ARG A 442 17.76 35.32 24.47
C ARG A 442 16.67 35.93 23.60
N ALA A 443 15.44 35.98 24.11
CA ALA A 443 14.32 36.64 23.45
C ALA A 443 14.58 38.14 23.25
N PHE A 444 13.91 38.73 22.26
CA PHE A 444 13.98 40.18 22.04
C PHE A 444 13.21 40.93 23.14
N ASP A 445 13.80 42.02 23.62
CA ASP A 445 13.21 42.89 24.65
C ASP A 445 12.82 44.26 24.04
N PRO A 446 11.76 44.91 24.55
CA PRO A 446 11.50 46.31 24.26
C PRO A 446 12.55 47.22 24.91
N THR A 447 12.63 48.45 24.41
CA THR A 447 13.43 49.51 25.05
C THR A 447 12.87 49.84 26.43
N GLU A 448 13.70 50.39 27.32
CA GLU A 448 13.29 50.81 28.68
C GLU A 448 12.06 51.72 28.63
N GLU A 449 12.10 52.77 27.79
CA GLU A 449 10.97 53.69 27.64
C GLU A 449 9.70 52.98 27.15
N ARG A 450 9.83 52.04 26.20
CA ARG A 450 8.69 51.32 25.63
C ARG A 450 8.01 50.44 26.66
N ILE A 451 8.75 49.79 27.57
CA ILE A 451 8.20 48.88 28.59
C ILE A 451 7.11 49.56 29.44
N TRP A 452 7.29 50.83 29.78
CA TRP A 452 6.39 51.58 30.66
C TRP A 452 5.19 52.22 29.95
N GLN A 453 5.23 52.35 28.62
CA GLN A 453 4.18 53.05 27.87
C GLN A 453 2.91 52.23 27.66
N LYS A 454 3.05 50.97 27.23
CA LYS A 454 1.91 50.11 26.86
C LYS A 454 2.24 48.63 27.12
N PRO A 455 1.22 47.78 27.34
CA PRO A 455 1.41 46.34 27.37
C PRO A 455 2.08 45.80 26.09
N PHE A 456 2.79 44.69 26.21
CA PHE A 456 3.50 44.05 25.10
C PHE A 456 3.61 42.53 25.33
N VAL A 457 4.19 41.82 24.37
CA VAL A 457 4.50 40.39 24.48
C VAL A 457 5.98 40.13 24.24
N ILE A 458 6.52 39.09 24.87
CA ILE A 458 7.83 38.51 24.58
C ILE A 458 7.60 37.14 23.95
N ILE A 459 8.37 36.84 22.89
CA ILE A 459 8.32 35.57 22.17
C ILE A 459 9.60 34.80 22.50
N ASP A 460 9.47 33.75 23.30
CA ASP A 460 10.58 32.91 23.78
C ASP A 460 10.80 31.69 22.87
N CYS A 461 10.83 31.96 21.57
CA CYS A 461 11.07 30.98 20.51
C CYS A 461 12.49 31.18 19.98
N LEU A 462 13.48 30.58 20.65
CA LEU A 462 14.90 30.82 20.38
C LEU A 462 15.48 30.00 19.22
N TYR A 463 14.69 29.06 18.69
CA TYR A 463 15.10 28.08 17.70
C TYR A 463 14.35 28.28 16.38
N GLY A 464 15.05 28.12 15.26
CA GLY A 464 14.46 28.09 13.92
C GLY A 464 13.89 26.70 13.63
N PHE A 465 12.59 26.64 13.36
CA PHE A 465 11.88 25.46 12.85
C PHE A 465 10.61 25.87 12.08
N ALA A 466 9.95 24.90 11.43
CA ALA A 466 8.81 25.12 10.53
C ALA A 466 7.48 25.47 11.25
N CYS A 467 7.41 26.67 11.83
CA CYS A 467 6.22 27.21 12.52
C CYS A 467 6.13 28.73 12.33
N ASN A 468 4.98 29.29 11.93
CA ASN A 468 4.70 30.75 11.91
C ASN A 468 3.27 31.25 12.29
N PRO A 469 2.42 30.54 13.08
CA PRO A 469 1.07 31.06 13.45
C PRO A 469 1.05 32.42 14.18
N CYS A 470 2.15 32.79 14.86
CA CYS A 470 2.27 34.06 15.56
C CYS A 470 2.25 35.28 14.62
N GLU A 471 2.71 35.12 13.37
CA GLU A 471 2.67 36.18 12.36
C GLU A 471 1.23 36.45 11.92
N PHE A 472 0.50 35.40 11.56
CA PHE A 472 -0.91 35.50 11.13
C PHE A 472 -1.88 35.96 12.22
N SER A 473 -1.56 35.70 13.49
CA SER A 473 -2.40 36.10 14.63
C SER A 473 -2.20 37.55 15.07
N CYS A 474 -1.22 38.27 14.53
CA CYS A 474 -0.94 39.65 14.92
C CYS A 474 -1.76 40.65 14.09
N PRO A 475 -2.80 41.30 14.66
CA PRO A 475 -3.63 42.25 13.90
C PRO A 475 -2.89 43.54 13.50
N GLN A 476 -1.74 43.82 14.12
CA GLN A 476 -0.93 45.02 13.86
C GLN A 476 0.23 44.74 12.90
N GLY A 477 0.43 43.48 12.46
CA GLY A 477 1.60 43.10 11.67
C GLY A 477 2.93 43.35 12.40
N ALA A 478 2.92 43.30 13.74
CA ALA A 478 4.09 43.56 14.58
C ALA A 478 5.04 42.35 14.65
N ILE A 479 4.57 41.14 14.32
CA ILE A 479 5.37 39.90 14.37
C ILE A 479 5.66 39.45 12.94
N ARG A 480 6.91 39.06 12.65
CA ARG A 480 7.32 38.50 11.35
C ARG A 480 8.22 37.28 11.51
N LYS A 481 8.08 36.29 10.61
CA LYS A 481 9.01 35.16 10.51
C LYS A 481 9.19 34.74 9.05
N THR A 482 10.34 35.10 8.48
CA THR A 482 10.56 35.04 7.03
C THR A 482 10.86 33.65 6.49
N SER A 483 11.29 32.71 7.33
CA SER A 483 11.63 31.34 6.90
C SER A 483 11.52 30.31 8.03
N THR A 484 11.64 29.04 7.69
CA THR A 484 11.74 27.93 8.67
C THR A 484 13.00 28.00 9.52
N SER A 485 14.10 28.56 9.01
CA SER A 485 15.38 28.66 9.72
C SER A 485 15.57 29.94 10.55
N THR A 486 14.56 30.82 10.60
CA THR A 486 14.59 32.05 11.41
C THR A 486 13.70 31.92 12.64
N VAL A 487 13.86 32.84 13.59
CA VAL A 487 12.98 33.01 14.75
C VAL A 487 12.01 34.17 14.52
N PRO A 488 10.81 34.19 15.15
CA PRO A 488 9.92 35.33 15.06
C PRO A 488 10.58 36.60 15.60
N THR A 489 10.51 37.68 14.84
CA THR A 489 10.91 39.03 15.29
C THR A 489 9.67 39.85 15.62
N ILE A 490 9.82 40.80 16.55
CA ILE A 490 8.73 41.67 16.99
C ILE A 490 9.13 43.14 16.90
N ASP A 491 8.25 43.94 16.30
CA ASP A 491 8.27 45.40 16.29
C ASP A 491 7.47 45.90 17.50
N PHE A 492 8.17 46.27 18.57
CA PHE A 492 7.55 46.66 19.83
C PHE A 492 6.75 47.97 19.75
N GLU A 493 7.05 48.84 18.78
CA GLU A 493 6.32 50.08 18.56
C GLU A 493 4.91 49.80 18.00
N LYS A 494 4.77 48.78 17.17
CA LYS A 494 3.47 48.31 16.66
C LYS A 494 2.73 47.39 17.62
N CYS A 495 3.44 46.73 18.52
CA CYS A 495 2.82 45.83 19.47
C CYS A 495 1.95 46.62 20.46
N ILE A 496 0.66 46.30 20.51
CA ILE A 496 -0.30 46.93 21.44
C ILE A 496 -0.61 46.06 22.68
N GLY A 497 0.00 44.88 22.78
CA GLY A 497 -0.26 43.94 23.88
C GLY A 497 -1.70 43.44 23.96
N CYS A 498 -2.33 43.14 22.82
CA CYS A 498 -3.68 42.56 22.77
C CYS A 498 -3.75 41.09 23.19
N MET A 499 -2.60 40.42 23.31
CA MET A 499 -2.45 39.00 23.68
C MET A 499 -3.06 37.99 22.69
N GLU A 500 -3.37 38.40 21.47
CA GLU A 500 -3.92 37.48 20.46
C GLU A 500 -2.93 36.39 20.03
N CYS A 501 -1.66 36.73 19.89
CA CYS A 501 -0.60 35.76 19.59
C CYS A 501 -0.31 34.78 20.73
N VAL A 502 -0.63 35.13 21.99
CA VAL A 502 -0.35 34.29 23.17
C VAL A 502 -1.12 32.97 23.06
N TYR A 503 -2.42 33.02 22.78
CA TYR A 503 -3.24 31.82 22.73
C TYR A 503 -3.20 31.06 21.39
N GLN A 504 -2.70 31.70 20.34
CA GLN A 504 -2.49 31.10 19.02
C GLN A 504 -1.10 30.46 18.89
N CYS A 505 -0.25 30.55 19.92
CA CYS A 505 1.09 29.97 19.90
C CYS A 505 1.03 28.45 20.15
N PRO A 506 1.39 27.61 19.17
CA PRO A 506 1.30 26.16 19.38
C PRO A 506 2.35 25.64 20.38
N GLY A 507 3.44 26.37 20.56
CA GLY A 507 4.50 26.04 21.53
C GLY A 507 4.27 26.61 22.93
N LEU A 508 3.20 27.38 23.16
CA LEU A 508 2.95 28.12 24.41
C LEU A 508 4.17 28.95 24.86
N ALA A 509 4.83 29.59 23.90
CA ALA A 509 6.12 30.28 24.08
C ALA A 509 6.01 31.82 23.96
N ILE A 510 4.80 32.37 24.05
CA ILE A 510 4.56 33.82 23.98
C ILE A 510 3.92 34.27 25.28
N PHE A 511 4.47 35.31 25.90
CA PHE A 511 4.06 35.81 27.22
C PHE A 511 3.77 37.30 27.14
N GLY A 512 2.67 37.73 27.74
CA GLY A 512 2.30 39.13 27.80
C GLY A 512 2.65 39.80 29.12
N TYR A 513 2.93 41.10 29.08
CA TYR A 513 3.30 41.88 30.25
C TYR A 513 2.62 43.25 30.26
N ASN A 514 2.23 43.70 31.44
CA ASN A 514 1.88 45.09 31.74
C ASN A 514 2.55 45.47 33.07
N ILE A 515 3.71 46.10 32.96
CA ILE A 515 4.60 46.38 34.09
C ILE A 515 4.00 47.38 35.08
N ASN A 516 3.25 48.40 34.61
CA ASN A 516 2.60 49.37 35.49
C ASN A 516 1.59 48.75 36.47
N LYS A 517 1.14 47.52 36.20
CA LYS A 517 0.13 46.82 37.01
C LYS A 517 0.64 45.51 37.60
N ASP A 518 1.92 45.20 37.38
CA ASP A 518 2.53 43.91 37.72
C ASP A 518 1.73 42.71 37.17
N TRP A 519 1.16 42.88 35.97
CA TRP A 519 0.35 41.86 35.30
C TRP A 519 1.16 41.07 34.29
N ILE A 520 0.98 39.75 34.35
CA ILE A 520 1.58 38.77 33.45
C ILE A 520 0.45 37.99 32.79
N PHE A 521 0.55 37.77 31.48
CA PHE A 521 -0.43 37.06 30.67
C PHE A 521 0.20 35.77 30.12
N LEU A 522 -0.23 34.64 30.65
CA LEU A 522 0.39 33.33 30.41
C LEU A 522 -0.61 32.40 29.70
N PRO A 523 -0.19 31.64 28.67
CA PRO A 523 -1.06 30.68 28.01
C PRO A 523 -1.34 29.47 28.92
N ILE A 524 -2.58 29.02 28.99
CA ILE A 524 -3.00 27.88 29.83
C ILE A 524 -3.98 26.96 29.09
N GLU A 525 -3.73 25.65 29.17
CA GLU A 525 -4.53 24.58 28.55
C GLU A 525 -5.02 23.54 29.58
N TYR A 526 -5.13 23.93 30.85
CA TYR A 526 -5.57 23.10 31.97
C TYR A 526 -6.46 23.91 32.93
N ASP A 527 -7.23 23.22 33.76
CA ASP A 527 -8.17 23.86 34.69
C ASP A 527 -7.46 24.35 35.95
N VAL A 528 -7.75 25.58 36.35
CA VAL A 528 -7.29 26.26 37.56
C VAL A 528 -8.36 27.26 38.00
N ASP A 529 -8.46 27.50 39.31
CA ASP A 529 -9.47 28.40 39.85
C ASP A 529 -8.95 29.84 39.94
N GLU A 530 -9.76 30.81 39.48
CA GLU A 530 -9.49 32.23 39.69
C GLU A 530 -9.42 32.54 41.20
N GLY A 531 -8.46 33.35 41.61
CA GLY A 531 -8.16 33.65 43.02
C GLY A 531 -7.09 32.74 43.64
N SER A 532 -6.65 31.69 42.96
CA SER A 532 -5.60 30.80 43.46
C SER A 532 -4.27 31.53 43.70
N ASP A 533 -3.63 31.25 44.83
CA ASP A 533 -2.24 31.61 45.10
C ASP A 533 -1.31 30.75 44.25
N VAL A 534 -0.36 31.40 43.56
CA VAL A 534 0.54 30.74 42.62
C VAL A 534 1.99 31.11 42.88
N PHE A 535 2.90 30.20 42.57
CA PHE A 535 4.30 30.50 42.35
C PHE A 535 4.49 30.95 40.91
N LEU A 536 5.24 32.05 40.73
CA LEU A 536 5.71 32.51 39.43
C LEU A 536 7.03 31.78 39.11
N VAL A 537 7.13 31.18 37.93
CA VAL A 537 8.28 30.33 37.58
C VAL A 537 8.96 30.74 36.28
N ASP A 538 10.26 30.43 36.18
CA ASP A 538 11.04 30.54 34.94
C ASP A 538 10.77 29.35 33.98
N ASN A 539 11.56 29.25 32.90
CA ASN A 539 11.46 28.12 31.95
C ASN A 539 11.88 26.77 32.53
N ASN A 540 12.58 26.74 33.66
CA ASN A 540 13.02 25.52 34.34
C ASN A 540 12.05 25.09 35.45
N GLY A 541 10.97 25.86 35.66
CA GLY A 541 10.05 25.63 36.77
C GLY A 541 10.55 26.15 38.12
N SER A 542 11.66 26.90 38.13
CA SER A 542 12.23 27.47 39.35
C SER A 542 11.36 28.61 39.84
N VAL A 543 11.03 28.63 41.13
CA VAL A 543 10.25 29.71 41.74
C VAL A 543 11.06 31.01 41.74
N LEU A 544 10.48 32.05 41.13
CA LEU A 544 11.03 33.41 41.11
C LEU A 544 10.34 34.33 42.13
N GLY A 545 9.10 34.02 42.50
CA GLY A 545 8.27 34.83 43.39
C GLY A 545 6.83 34.31 43.45
N GLU A 546 5.94 35.12 43.99
CA GLU A 546 4.55 34.76 44.24
C GLU A 546 3.55 35.67 43.51
N GLY A 547 2.38 35.12 43.20
CA GLY A 547 1.31 35.84 42.53
C GLY A 547 -0.09 35.36 42.91
N VAL A 548 -1.09 36.05 42.37
CA VAL A 548 -2.49 35.62 42.40
C VAL A 548 -3.02 35.53 40.97
N LEU A 549 -3.68 34.41 40.64
CA LEU A 549 -4.40 34.29 39.39
C LEU A 549 -5.67 35.14 39.44
N GLU A 550 -5.65 36.34 38.85
CA GLU A 550 -6.81 37.24 38.91
C GLU A 550 -7.94 36.83 37.97
N LYS A 551 -7.58 36.35 36.76
CA LYS A 551 -8.57 36.10 35.71
C LYS A 551 -8.08 35.14 34.65
N ILE A 552 -8.98 34.32 34.11
CA ILE A 552 -8.75 33.46 32.95
C ILE A 552 -9.57 33.98 31.78
N LEU A 553 -8.88 34.49 30.76
CA LEU A 553 -9.50 34.92 29.51
C LEU A 553 -9.76 33.69 28.64
N LYS A 554 -11.02 33.22 28.63
CA LYS A 554 -11.42 32.07 27.82
C LYS A 554 -11.34 32.38 26.32
N LYS A 555 -10.79 31.47 25.53
CA LYS A 555 -10.53 31.64 24.09
C LYS A 555 -11.14 30.50 23.26
N PRO A 556 -11.51 30.75 21.99
CA PRO A 556 -12.24 29.78 21.17
C PRO A 556 -11.47 28.49 20.87
N ASN A 557 -10.14 28.53 20.76
CA ASN A 557 -9.30 27.35 20.53
C ASN A 557 -8.94 26.58 21.83
N LYS A 558 -9.53 26.98 22.97
CA LYS A 558 -9.34 26.41 24.31
C LYS A 558 -7.93 26.55 24.91
N THR A 559 -7.02 27.24 24.22
CA THR A 559 -5.80 27.76 24.86
C THR A 559 -6.18 29.10 25.48
N ASN A 560 -6.39 29.13 26.79
CA ASN A 560 -6.84 30.35 27.46
C ASN A 560 -5.64 31.23 27.83
N VAL A 561 -5.89 32.47 28.25
CA VAL A 561 -4.84 33.37 28.75
C VAL A 561 -5.10 33.68 30.22
N ALA A 562 -4.23 33.18 31.10
CA ALA A 562 -4.24 33.48 32.53
C ALA A 562 -3.60 34.85 32.76
N ARG A 563 -4.34 35.77 33.40
CA ARG A 563 -3.79 37.02 33.93
C ARG A 563 -3.42 36.82 35.39
N VAL A 564 -2.12 36.83 35.66
CA VAL A 564 -1.55 36.68 37.00
C VAL A 564 -1.01 38.03 37.45
N LYS A 565 -1.36 38.45 38.66
CA LYS A 565 -0.78 39.63 39.31
C LYS A 565 0.33 39.19 40.24
N SER A 566 1.53 39.71 40.01
CA SER A 566 2.69 39.48 40.89
C SER A 566 2.52 40.20 42.23
N LYS A 567 3.00 39.59 43.32
CA LYS A 567 3.01 40.18 44.67
C LYS A 567 4.35 40.80 45.04
N ASP A 568 5.44 40.24 44.55
CA ASP A 568 6.81 40.51 45.02
C ASP A 568 7.82 40.72 43.88
N ILE A 569 7.54 40.27 42.65
CA ILE A 569 8.32 40.59 41.46
C ILE A 569 7.75 41.85 40.80
N HIS A 570 8.60 42.85 40.55
CA HIS A 570 8.20 44.15 39.98
C HIS A 570 9.13 44.59 38.85
N GLY A 571 8.69 45.57 38.07
CA GLY A 571 9.53 46.23 37.07
C GLY A 571 10.03 45.25 36.00
N ARG A 572 11.33 45.32 35.66
CA ARG A 572 11.93 44.50 34.60
C ARG A 572 12.06 43.02 34.99
N ASP A 573 12.10 42.69 36.28
CA ASP A 573 12.25 41.31 36.73
C ASP A 573 11.04 40.43 36.37
N LEU A 574 9.87 41.05 36.15
CA LEU A 574 8.68 40.37 35.61
C LEU A 574 8.97 39.68 34.28
N LEU A 575 9.89 40.22 33.47
CA LEU A 575 10.25 39.66 32.17
C LEU A 575 11.00 38.33 32.25
N ASN A 576 11.33 37.84 33.45
CA ASN A 576 11.90 36.51 33.68
C ASN A 576 10.84 35.43 33.92
N VAL A 577 9.60 35.81 34.23
CA VAL A 577 8.50 34.88 34.48
C VAL A 577 8.03 34.26 33.16
N ARG A 578 7.88 32.94 33.13
CA ARG A 578 7.48 32.17 31.93
C ARG A 578 6.31 31.23 32.18
N GLY A 579 5.93 31.03 33.44
CA GLY A 579 4.83 30.18 33.82
C GLY A 579 4.35 30.49 35.23
N PHE A 580 3.36 29.73 35.67
CA PHE A 580 2.92 29.72 37.06
C PHE A 580 2.49 28.32 37.47
N ILE A 581 2.59 28.04 38.76
CA ILE A 581 2.13 26.78 39.37
C ILE A 581 1.29 27.13 40.60
N VAL A 582 0.08 26.58 40.71
CA VAL A 582 -0.74 26.73 41.93
C VAL A 582 0.05 26.15 43.10
N LYS A 583 0.15 26.89 44.22
CA LYS A 583 1.06 26.49 45.31
C LYS A 583 0.82 25.07 45.83
N SER A 584 -0.44 24.64 45.92
CA SER A 584 -0.80 23.27 46.32
C SER A 584 -0.37 22.18 45.35
N ASN A 585 -0.08 22.55 44.11
CA ASN A 585 0.27 21.64 43.02
C ASN A 585 1.76 21.70 42.68
N TYR A 586 2.56 22.50 43.40
CA TYR A 586 4.00 22.54 43.19
C TYR A 586 4.59 21.17 43.53
N PRO A 587 5.29 20.51 42.57
CA PRO A 587 5.71 19.13 42.75
C PRO A 587 6.75 18.99 43.86
N GLU A 588 6.56 17.97 44.70
CA GLU A 588 7.57 17.57 45.68
C GLU A 588 8.82 17.01 44.98
N PRO A 589 10.02 17.18 45.55
CA PRO A 589 11.23 16.57 45.03
C PRO A 589 11.10 15.05 44.90
N LEU A 590 11.59 14.49 43.79
CA LEU A 590 11.56 13.05 43.54
C LEU A 590 12.39 12.31 44.59
N ASN A 591 11.77 11.38 45.32
CA ASN A 591 12.46 10.49 46.25
C ASN A 591 13.16 9.36 45.48
N LEU A 592 14.49 9.30 45.54
CA LEU A 592 15.29 8.27 44.88
C LEU A 592 16.04 7.45 45.92
N GLN A 593 15.64 6.19 46.09
CA GLN A 593 16.26 5.29 47.07
C GLN A 593 17.32 4.41 46.38
N PRO A 594 18.50 4.18 46.98
CA PRO A 594 19.45 3.20 46.47
C PRO A 594 18.81 1.82 46.34
N PHE A 595 19.02 1.13 45.22
CA PHE A 595 18.47 -0.20 44.99
C PHE A 595 19.58 -1.25 44.97
N THR A 596 19.72 -2.01 46.06
CA THR A 596 20.77 -3.04 46.23
C THR A 596 20.24 -4.47 46.13
N ASN A 597 18.92 -4.66 46.07
CA ASN A 597 18.31 -5.98 46.16
C ASN A 597 18.18 -6.61 44.76
N GLU A 598 18.73 -7.81 44.59
CA GLU A 598 18.53 -8.55 43.35
C GLU A 598 17.19 -9.28 43.37
N ILE A 599 16.21 -8.77 42.62
CA ILE A 599 14.97 -9.49 42.36
C ILE A 599 15.19 -10.28 41.06
N GLN A 600 15.22 -11.61 41.13
CA GLN A 600 15.34 -12.47 39.95
C GLN A 600 14.12 -12.28 39.04
N THR A 601 14.34 -11.82 37.80
CA THR A 601 13.28 -11.64 36.79
C THR A 601 13.84 -11.84 35.40
N GLU A 602 13.08 -12.54 34.59
CA GLU A 602 13.36 -12.81 33.19
C GLU A 602 13.14 -11.57 32.31
N GLN A 603 13.81 -11.55 31.15
CA GLN A 603 13.65 -10.51 30.14
C GLN A 603 13.09 -11.15 28.86
N TYR A 604 11.86 -10.79 28.53
CA TYR A 604 11.16 -11.31 27.37
C TYR A 604 11.39 -10.42 26.14
N ILE A 605 11.65 -11.04 25.00
CA ILE A 605 11.75 -10.34 23.73
C ILE A 605 10.44 -10.47 22.95
N CYS A 606 9.82 -11.66 22.95
CA CYS A 606 8.51 -11.89 22.37
C CYS A 606 7.47 -12.11 23.47
N HIS A 607 6.48 -11.23 23.52
CA HIS A 607 5.35 -11.31 24.46
C HIS A 607 4.23 -12.26 24.03
N CYS A 608 4.16 -12.61 22.74
CA CYS A 608 3.10 -13.46 22.22
C CYS A 608 3.40 -14.96 22.37
N ASP A 609 4.68 -15.34 22.30
CA ASP A 609 5.14 -16.73 22.49
C ASP A 609 6.09 -16.86 23.69
N ASP A 610 6.22 -15.79 24.49
CA ASP A 610 7.06 -15.74 25.69
C ASP A 610 8.51 -16.20 25.49
N VAL A 611 9.11 -15.73 24.40
CA VAL A 611 10.51 -16.01 24.07
C VAL A 611 11.42 -15.10 24.87
N ARG A 612 12.33 -15.70 25.64
CA ARG A 612 13.27 -14.98 26.50
C ARG A 612 14.58 -14.64 25.77
N LEU A 613 15.29 -13.63 26.27
CA LEU A 613 16.57 -13.22 25.69
C LEU A 613 17.65 -14.31 25.82
N ASP A 614 17.71 -15.01 26.96
CA ASP A 614 18.67 -16.08 27.24
C ASP A 614 18.52 -17.26 26.26
N GLU A 615 17.28 -17.68 25.98
CA GLU A 615 16.98 -18.71 24.96
C GLU A 615 17.53 -18.34 23.58
N ILE A 616 17.38 -17.07 23.20
CA ILE A 616 17.89 -16.57 21.92
C ILE A 616 19.43 -16.52 21.93
N LEU A 617 20.04 -16.10 23.03
CA LEU A 617 21.50 -16.06 23.18
C LEU A 617 22.10 -17.47 23.15
N GLU A 618 21.44 -18.47 23.74
CA GLU A 618 21.84 -19.88 23.66
C GLU A 618 21.83 -20.37 22.21
N VAL A 619 20.75 -20.09 21.47
CA VAL A 619 20.67 -20.41 20.04
C VAL A 619 21.81 -19.75 19.28
N ILE A 620 22.06 -18.44 19.49
CA ILE A 620 23.13 -17.70 18.81
C ILE A 620 24.50 -18.31 19.13
N GLY A 621 24.73 -18.69 20.39
CA GLY A 621 26.02 -19.17 20.87
C GLY A 621 27.12 -18.14 20.61
N ASN A 622 28.25 -18.59 20.06
CA ASN A 622 29.43 -17.75 19.81
C ASN A 622 29.36 -16.95 18.50
N ARG A 623 28.25 -17.02 17.76
CA ARG A 623 28.12 -16.36 16.45
C ARG A 623 28.00 -14.85 16.61
N LYS A 624 28.58 -14.10 15.66
CA LYS A 624 28.46 -12.64 15.58
C LYS A 624 27.30 -12.18 14.68
N PHE A 625 26.70 -13.10 13.95
CA PHE A 625 25.54 -12.83 13.13
C PHE A 625 24.62 -14.05 13.05
N ILE A 626 23.32 -13.80 12.90
CA ILE A 626 22.29 -14.81 12.72
C ILE A 626 21.14 -14.21 11.88
N SER A 627 20.45 -15.01 11.07
CA SER A 627 19.32 -14.51 10.29
C SER A 627 18.04 -14.40 11.14
N VAL A 628 17.14 -13.47 10.78
CA VAL A 628 15.80 -13.39 11.41
C VAL A 628 15.06 -14.72 11.30
N ASP A 629 15.12 -15.38 10.15
CA ASP A 629 14.39 -16.64 9.90
C ASP A 629 14.92 -17.78 10.77
N GLU A 630 16.24 -17.84 10.98
CA GLU A 630 16.83 -18.84 11.87
C GLU A 630 16.40 -18.63 13.33
N VAL A 631 16.49 -17.39 13.86
CA VAL A 631 15.98 -17.08 15.21
C VAL A 631 14.49 -17.43 15.30
N LYS A 632 13.70 -17.06 14.30
CA LYS A 632 12.26 -17.34 14.25
C LYS A 632 11.95 -18.82 14.28
N HIS A 633 12.64 -19.65 13.50
CA HIS A 633 12.35 -21.09 13.40
C HIS A 633 12.93 -21.92 14.55
N THR A 634 13.92 -21.40 15.26
CA THR A 634 14.51 -22.06 16.44
C THR A 634 13.84 -21.67 17.75
N THR A 635 13.38 -20.40 17.87
CA THR A 635 12.83 -19.86 19.13
C THR A 635 11.34 -19.52 19.07
N ARG A 636 10.73 -19.56 17.88
CA ARG A 636 9.37 -19.05 17.59
C ARG A 636 9.23 -17.52 17.64
N LEU A 637 10.30 -16.76 17.84
CA LEU A 637 10.25 -15.30 17.84
C LEU A 637 9.62 -14.77 16.54
N GLY A 638 8.55 -13.99 16.67
CA GLY A 638 7.82 -13.41 15.54
C GLY A 638 6.78 -14.32 14.90
N MET A 639 6.45 -15.47 15.51
CA MET A 639 5.40 -16.38 15.03
C MET A 639 4.03 -16.16 15.69
N GLY A 640 3.98 -15.54 16.86
CA GLY A 640 2.75 -15.31 17.62
C GLY A 640 1.83 -14.26 17.00
N ALA A 641 0.78 -13.89 17.72
CA ALA A 641 -0.30 -13.05 17.21
C ALA A 641 0.18 -11.74 16.55
N CYS A 642 1.22 -11.06 17.06
CA CYS A 642 1.70 -9.84 16.41
C CYS A 642 2.52 -10.06 15.11
N ARG A 643 2.84 -11.32 14.75
CA ARG A 643 3.62 -11.70 13.55
C ARG A 643 4.98 -11.00 13.43
N GLY A 644 5.64 -10.76 14.56
CA GLY A 644 6.99 -10.19 14.58
C GLY A 644 7.07 -8.67 14.51
N LYS A 645 5.93 -7.96 14.45
CA LYS A 645 5.85 -6.48 14.37
C LYS A 645 6.47 -5.72 15.56
N ARG A 646 6.92 -6.42 16.60
CA ARG A 646 7.44 -5.82 17.84
C ARG A 646 8.74 -6.45 18.27
N CYS A 647 8.76 -7.78 18.38
CA CYS A 647 9.87 -8.51 18.97
C CYS A 647 11.15 -8.49 18.14
N ILE A 648 11.07 -8.37 16.80
CA ILE A 648 12.25 -8.42 15.94
C ILE A 648 13.13 -7.18 16.13
N LYS A 649 12.54 -5.97 16.17
CA LYS A 649 13.31 -4.75 16.41
C LYS A 649 13.79 -4.66 17.86
N ARG A 650 12.98 -5.12 18.83
CA ARG A 650 13.40 -5.29 20.23
C ARG A 650 14.69 -6.12 20.30
N LEU A 651 14.71 -7.27 19.62
CA LEU A 651 15.89 -8.12 19.55
C LEU A 651 17.09 -7.41 18.93
N LYS A 652 16.90 -6.78 17.75
CA LYS A 652 17.94 -6.02 17.05
C LYS A 652 18.57 -4.95 17.95
N LEU A 653 17.76 -4.25 18.75
CA LEU A 653 18.24 -3.22 19.67
C LEU A 653 19.05 -3.82 20.83
N VAL A 654 18.52 -4.86 21.48
CA VAL A 654 19.13 -5.49 22.66
C VAL A 654 20.48 -6.12 22.33
N LEU A 655 20.59 -6.80 21.17
CA LEU A 655 21.82 -7.49 20.78
C LEU A 655 22.95 -6.55 20.30
N LYS A 656 22.63 -5.27 20.04
CA LYS A 656 23.58 -4.29 19.49
C LYS A 656 24.78 -4.08 20.41
N SER A 657 24.57 -4.01 21.74
CA SER A 657 25.64 -3.86 22.72
C SER A 657 26.54 -5.10 22.82
N SER A 658 26.02 -6.28 22.51
CA SER A 658 26.78 -7.54 22.48
C SER A 658 27.60 -7.74 21.19
N GLY A 659 27.53 -6.80 20.25
CA GLY A 659 28.20 -6.91 18.95
C GLY A 659 27.65 -8.04 18.07
N ILE A 660 26.39 -8.46 18.30
CA ILE A 660 25.71 -9.49 17.51
C ILE A 660 24.75 -8.80 16.54
N SER A 661 24.80 -9.18 15.27
CA SER A 661 23.97 -8.60 14.21
C SER A 661 22.90 -9.57 13.71
N ILE A 662 21.65 -9.13 13.67
CA ILE A 662 20.56 -9.88 13.03
C ILE A 662 20.50 -9.52 11.54
N ILE A 663 20.63 -10.51 10.66
CA ILE A 663 20.61 -10.35 9.19
C ILE A 663 19.21 -10.60 8.63
N GLY A 664 18.82 -9.79 7.64
CA GLY A 664 17.55 -9.91 6.94
C GLY A 664 16.38 -9.24 7.68
N ASP A 665 15.22 -9.30 7.04
CA ASP A 665 13.97 -8.75 7.53
C ASP A 665 12.83 -9.77 7.35
N PRO A 666 11.82 -9.76 8.24
CA PRO A 666 10.71 -10.67 8.13
C PRO A 666 9.94 -10.44 6.82
N THR A 667 9.67 -11.52 6.09
CA THR A 667 8.80 -11.43 4.91
C THR A 667 7.38 -11.05 5.31
N PRO A 668 6.76 -9.98 4.74
CA PRO A 668 5.36 -9.68 4.94
C PRO A 668 4.48 -10.83 4.43
N ARG A 669 3.66 -11.41 5.31
CA ARG A 669 2.77 -12.52 4.97
C ARG A 669 1.38 -12.27 5.53
N ALA A 670 0.37 -12.61 4.72
CA ALA A 670 -1.01 -12.51 5.09
C ALA A 670 -1.39 -13.49 6.23
N PRO A 671 -2.40 -13.17 7.03
CA PRO A 671 -3.08 -11.87 7.04
C PRO A 671 -2.19 -10.85 7.78
N LEU A 672 -1.95 -9.70 7.16
CA LEU A 672 -1.10 -8.62 7.70
C LEU A 672 -1.78 -7.90 8.90
N SER A 673 -3.03 -8.29 9.17
CA SER A 673 -3.82 -8.01 10.37
C SER A 673 -4.54 -9.28 10.83
N ASN A 674 -4.76 -9.48 12.13
CA ASN A 674 -5.30 -10.74 12.66
C ASN A 674 -6.83 -10.87 12.59
N GLN A 675 -7.50 -10.14 11.70
CA GLN A 675 -8.95 -9.96 11.77
C GLN A 675 -9.74 -10.95 10.89
N VAL A 676 -9.10 -11.92 10.22
CA VAL A 676 -9.76 -12.78 9.23
C VAL A 676 -9.87 -14.21 9.72
N SER A 677 -11.07 -14.78 9.62
CA SER A 677 -11.38 -16.19 9.88
C SER A 677 -11.42 -17.02 8.60
N LEU A 678 -11.35 -18.35 8.71
CA LEU A 678 -11.55 -19.24 7.55
C LEU A 678 -12.96 -19.13 6.98
N GLY A 679 -13.97 -18.89 7.82
CA GLY A 679 -15.36 -18.73 7.38
C GLY A 679 -15.56 -17.44 6.55
N ASP A 680 -14.79 -16.40 6.83
CA ASP A 680 -14.86 -15.11 6.14
C ASP A 680 -14.53 -15.22 4.65
N ILE A 681 -13.64 -16.16 4.29
CA ILE A 681 -13.15 -16.39 2.92
C ILE A 681 -13.72 -17.65 2.28
N TYR A 682 -14.76 -18.23 2.88
CA TYR A 682 -15.40 -19.42 2.32
C TYR A 682 -16.05 -19.10 0.97
N PRO A 683 -15.82 -19.91 -0.09
CA PRO A 683 -16.32 -19.63 -1.44
C PRO A 683 -17.84 -19.44 -1.48
N LYS A 684 -18.31 -18.38 -2.17
CA LYS A 684 -19.75 -18.13 -2.39
C LYS A 684 -20.24 -18.83 -3.66
N LYS A 685 -21.52 -19.22 -3.68
CA LYS A 685 -22.19 -19.83 -4.85
C LYS A 685 -22.64 -18.79 -5.88
N VAL A 686 -22.74 -17.54 -5.46
CA VAL A 686 -23.12 -16.40 -6.31
C VAL A 686 -21.88 -15.64 -6.78
N LYS A 687 -22.01 -14.95 -7.92
CA LYS A 687 -20.91 -14.16 -8.48
C LYS A 687 -20.61 -12.93 -7.65
N GLU A 688 -19.38 -12.45 -7.76
CA GLU A 688 -18.98 -11.15 -7.23
C GLU A 688 -19.88 -10.02 -7.77
N GLN A 689 -20.18 -9.05 -6.92
CA GLN A 689 -20.87 -7.83 -7.31
C GLN A 689 -19.83 -6.72 -7.55
N ILE A 690 -19.67 -6.30 -8.79
CA ILE A 690 -18.78 -5.19 -9.14
C ILE A 690 -19.45 -3.85 -8.81
N ILE A 691 -18.76 -3.02 -8.04
CA ILE A 691 -19.18 -1.68 -7.66
C ILE A 691 -18.22 -0.68 -8.29
N ILE A 692 -18.71 0.11 -9.23
CA ILE A 692 -17.95 1.14 -9.92
C ILE A 692 -17.78 2.41 -9.05
N PRO A 693 -16.81 3.30 -9.35
CA PRO A 693 -16.56 4.49 -8.55
C PRO A 693 -17.81 5.33 -8.29
N LEU A 694 -17.99 5.74 -7.04
CA LEU A 694 -19.05 6.63 -6.61
C LEU A 694 -18.85 8.00 -7.30
N ASN A 695 -19.91 8.54 -7.93
CA ASN A 695 -19.90 9.71 -8.84
C ASN A 695 -19.46 9.46 -10.28
N SER A 696 -19.19 8.21 -10.69
CA SER A 696 -19.22 7.90 -12.12
C SER A 696 -20.60 8.25 -12.69
N ARG A 697 -20.65 8.80 -13.92
CA ARG A 697 -21.92 8.98 -14.63
C ARG A 697 -22.67 7.64 -14.61
N LYS A 698 -24.00 7.66 -14.44
CA LYS A 698 -24.82 6.44 -14.44
C LYS A 698 -24.39 5.52 -15.59
N THR A 699 -24.04 4.28 -15.27
CA THR A 699 -23.64 3.26 -16.25
C THR A 699 -24.68 3.22 -17.36
N SER A 700 -24.28 3.57 -18.57
CA SER A 700 -25.16 3.43 -19.73
C SER A 700 -25.33 1.94 -20.02
N LYS A 701 -26.59 1.52 -20.16
CA LYS A 701 -26.94 0.15 -20.55
C LYS A 701 -27.28 0.14 -22.02
N ILE A 702 -26.49 -0.56 -22.82
CA ILE A 702 -26.62 -0.59 -24.27
C ILE A 702 -26.92 -2.02 -24.72
N LYS A 703 -28.04 -2.21 -25.41
CA LYS A 703 -28.37 -3.50 -26.03
C LYS A 703 -27.75 -3.56 -27.43
N VAL A 704 -27.05 -4.65 -27.72
CA VAL A 704 -26.37 -4.87 -29.00
C VAL A 704 -26.66 -6.28 -29.50
N GLU A 705 -26.74 -6.44 -30.82
CA GLU A 705 -27.04 -7.74 -31.45
C GLU A 705 -25.92 -8.75 -31.25
N ALA A 706 -24.66 -8.31 -31.37
CA ALA A 706 -23.47 -9.11 -31.08
C ALA A 706 -22.35 -8.25 -30.48
N LEU A 707 -21.58 -8.84 -29.57
CA LEU A 707 -20.41 -8.21 -28.95
C LEU A 707 -19.21 -9.14 -29.04
N VAL A 708 -18.14 -8.67 -29.68
CA VAL A 708 -16.84 -9.35 -29.73
C VAL A 708 -15.89 -8.66 -28.76
N ALA A 709 -15.31 -9.41 -27.84
CA ALA A 709 -14.27 -8.91 -26.95
C ALA A 709 -12.90 -9.42 -27.40
N GLY A 710 -11.97 -8.50 -27.69
CA GLY A 710 -10.62 -8.79 -28.17
C GLY A 710 -10.45 -8.52 -29.66
N GLY A 711 -9.64 -7.52 -30.01
CA GLY A 711 -9.42 -7.09 -31.40
C GLY A 711 -8.19 -7.70 -32.08
N GLY A 712 -7.77 -8.90 -31.69
CA GLY A 712 -6.76 -9.65 -32.46
C GLY A 712 -7.25 -10.02 -33.87
N ILE A 713 -6.44 -10.77 -34.62
CA ILE A 713 -6.81 -11.25 -35.98
C ILE A 713 -8.13 -12.03 -35.97
N GLY A 714 -8.33 -12.91 -34.98
CA GLY A 714 -9.55 -13.70 -34.82
C GLY A 714 -10.77 -12.83 -34.52
N GLY A 715 -10.71 -11.99 -33.49
CA GLY A 715 -11.82 -11.12 -33.11
C GLY A 715 -12.13 -10.04 -34.15
N SER A 716 -11.12 -9.51 -34.85
CA SER A 716 -11.33 -8.57 -35.95
C SER A 716 -11.98 -9.23 -37.17
N ALA A 717 -11.66 -10.50 -37.45
CA ALA A 717 -12.32 -11.28 -38.50
C ALA A 717 -13.76 -11.65 -38.09
N LEU A 718 -14.01 -12.01 -36.83
CA LEU A 718 -15.37 -12.21 -36.29
C LEU A 718 -16.20 -10.94 -36.45
N PHE A 719 -15.65 -9.78 -36.07
CA PHE A 719 -16.26 -8.47 -36.24
C PHE A 719 -16.64 -8.21 -37.71
N ARG A 720 -15.73 -8.47 -38.65
CA ARG A 720 -16.00 -8.36 -40.09
C ARG A 720 -17.19 -9.23 -40.51
N TYR A 721 -17.10 -10.54 -40.29
CA TYR A 721 -18.09 -11.49 -40.82
C TYR A 721 -19.47 -11.35 -40.16
N LEU A 722 -19.53 -10.98 -38.88
CA LEU A 722 -20.80 -10.66 -38.23
C LEU A 722 -21.45 -9.40 -38.84
N ALA A 723 -20.65 -8.38 -39.18
CA ALA A 723 -21.15 -7.17 -39.83
C ALA A 723 -21.64 -7.47 -41.25
N GLU A 724 -20.89 -8.25 -42.04
CA GLU A 724 -21.32 -8.74 -43.36
C GLU A 724 -22.61 -9.57 -43.31
N ALA A 725 -22.80 -10.34 -42.22
CA ALA A 725 -24.05 -11.07 -41.95
C ALA A 725 -25.21 -10.17 -41.45
N GLY A 726 -25.01 -8.86 -41.34
CA GLY A 726 -26.02 -7.88 -40.94
C GLY A 726 -26.25 -7.75 -39.43
N LEU A 727 -25.42 -8.37 -38.59
CA LEU A 727 -25.60 -8.44 -37.12
C LEU A 727 -25.02 -7.24 -36.35
N LYS A 728 -24.63 -6.17 -37.05
CA LYS A 728 -24.14 -4.88 -36.50
C LYS A 728 -23.30 -5.03 -35.21
N PRO A 729 -22.19 -5.78 -35.25
CA PRO A 729 -21.44 -6.14 -34.06
C PRO A 729 -20.74 -4.93 -33.43
N VAL A 730 -20.55 -4.97 -32.12
CA VAL A 730 -19.60 -4.11 -31.40
C VAL A 730 -18.33 -4.89 -31.11
N LEU A 731 -17.16 -4.30 -31.38
CA LEU A 731 -15.85 -4.84 -31.02
C LEU A 731 -15.25 -4.03 -29.86
N ALA A 732 -15.14 -4.63 -28.68
CA ALA A 732 -14.39 -4.06 -27.55
C ALA A 732 -12.94 -4.54 -27.60
N ASN A 733 -11.99 -3.61 -27.77
CA ASN A 733 -10.56 -3.92 -27.87
C ASN A 733 -9.73 -3.11 -26.88
N HIS A 734 -8.87 -3.79 -26.11
CA HIS A 734 -7.91 -3.17 -25.20
C HIS A 734 -6.49 -3.68 -25.49
N GLY A 735 -5.58 -2.75 -25.81
CA GLY A 735 -4.17 -3.03 -26.04
C GLY A 735 -3.83 -3.71 -27.38
N ARG A 736 -2.60 -4.21 -27.47
CA ARG A 736 -2.02 -4.86 -28.65
C ARG A 736 -1.52 -6.25 -28.28
N GLY A 737 -2.39 -7.25 -28.47
CA GLY A 737 -2.13 -8.67 -28.17
C GLY A 737 -1.19 -9.36 -29.17
N SER A 738 -1.19 -10.69 -29.21
CA SER A 738 -0.25 -11.50 -30.00
C SER A 738 -0.30 -11.24 -31.52
N SER A 739 -1.43 -10.78 -32.05
CA SER A 739 -1.58 -10.45 -33.47
C SER A 739 -0.69 -9.29 -33.92
N TRP A 740 -0.20 -8.46 -33.00
CA TRP A 740 0.73 -7.36 -33.26
C TRP A 740 2.20 -7.76 -33.06
N ARG A 741 2.48 -9.04 -32.78
CA ARG A 741 3.80 -9.53 -32.35
C ARG A 741 4.24 -10.80 -33.08
N ASN A 742 3.51 -11.20 -34.13
CA ASN A 742 3.87 -12.34 -34.96
C ASN A 742 4.91 -11.95 -36.02
N ILE A 743 5.51 -12.95 -36.66
CA ILE A 743 6.57 -12.76 -37.66
C ILE A 743 6.07 -12.77 -39.11
N ALA A 744 4.78 -12.49 -39.34
CA ALA A 744 4.17 -12.19 -40.64
C ALA A 744 4.28 -13.29 -41.73
N GLY A 745 3.67 -14.46 -41.52
CA GLY A 745 3.67 -15.49 -42.55
C GLY A 745 2.58 -16.56 -42.43
N GLY A 746 2.28 -17.20 -43.55
CA GLY A 746 1.30 -18.28 -43.68
C GLY A 746 1.81 -19.41 -44.57
N ARG A 747 1.36 -20.64 -44.28
CA ARG A 747 1.63 -21.84 -45.07
C ARG A 747 0.36 -22.69 -45.16
N PRO A 748 0.09 -23.36 -46.29
CA PRO A 748 -1.02 -24.29 -46.41
C PRO A 748 -0.70 -25.69 -45.87
N ASN A 749 0.59 -26.04 -45.67
CA ASN A 749 0.99 -27.40 -45.30
C ASN A 749 1.05 -27.62 -43.78
N PHE A 750 0.23 -28.55 -43.29
CA PHE A 750 0.22 -29.05 -41.91
C PHE A 750 0.21 -30.58 -41.89
N SER A 751 0.58 -31.19 -40.75
CA SER A 751 0.54 -32.65 -40.64
C SER A 751 -0.89 -33.21 -40.53
N LEU A 752 -1.89 -32.34 -40.32
CA LEU A 752 -3.31 -32.68 -40.32
C LEU A 752 -3.98 -32.12 -41.59
N PRO A 753 -4.75 -32.93 -42.33
CA PRO A 753 -5.44 -32.47 -43.54
C PRO A 753 -6.47 -31.39 -43.23
N GLU A 754 -7.16 -31.45 -42.08
CA GLU A 754 -8.16 -30.44 -41.69
C GLU A 754 -7.51 -29.07 -41.44
N LEU A 755 -6.31 -29.02 -40.85
CA LEU A 755 -5.57 -27.76 -40.70
C LEU A 755 -5.08 -27.23 -42.05
N SER A 756 -4.71 -28.12 -42.96
CA SER A 756 -4.27 -27.76 -44.32
C SER A 756 -5.42 -27.19 -45.15
N ASP A 757 -6.63 -27.73 -45.02
CA ASP A 757 -7.86 -27.17 -45.60
C ASP A 757 -8.13 -25.76 -45.06
N ILE A 758 -8.18 -25.59 -43.73
CA ILE A 758 -8.38 -24.27 -43.08
C ILE A 758 -7.35 -23.25 -43.57
N ALA A 759 -6.09 -23.64 -43.66
CA ALA A 759 -5.01 -22.75 -44.09
C ALA A 759 -5.11 -22.38 -45.58
N SER A 760 -5.52 -23.32 -46.44
CA SER A 760 -5.71 -23.08 -47.87
C SER A 760 -6.89 -22.13 -48.12
N GLN A 761 -8.00 -22.31 -47.40
CA GLN A 761 -9.13 -21.37 -47.47
C GLN A 761 -8.72 -19.98 -46.98
N ASN A 762 -7.93 -19.92 -45.91
CA ASN A 762 -7.43 -18.64 -45.40
C ASN A 762 -6.45 -17.96 -46.38
N PHE A 763 -5.64 -18.72 -47.13
CA PHE A 763 -4.79 -18.18 -48.21
C PHE A 763 -5.60 -17.49 -49.30
N GLU A 764 -6.73 -18.05 -49.72
CA GLU A 764 -7.64 -17.40 -50.68
C GLU A 764 -8.17 -16.06 -50.15
N ILE A 765 -8.53 -15.99 -48.86
CA ILE A 765 -8.97 -14.75 -48.21
C ILE A 765 -7.87 -13.68 -48.29
N PHE A 766 -6.61 -14.04 -48.07
CA PHE A 766 -5.51 -13.07 -48.16
C PHE A 766 -5.30 -12.55 -49.59
N LYS A 767 -5.46 -13.41 -50.62
CA LYS A 767 -5.43 -12.98 -52.01
C LYS A 767 -6.57 -12.00 -52.31
N GLU A 768 -7.78 -12.32 -51.85
CA GLU A 768 -8.94 -11.43 -51.98
C GLU A 768 -8.67 -10.07 -51.32
N LEU A 769 -8.18 -10.06 -50.08
CA LEU A 769 -7.87 -8.83 -49.35
C LEU A 769 -6.85 -7.96 -50.10
N GLN A 770 -5.83 -8.56 -50.71
CA GLN A 770 -4.85 -7.82 -51.52
C GLN A 770 -5.49 -7.12 -52.72
N THR A 771 -6.58 -7.66 -53.29
CA THR A 771 -7.32 -6.98 -54.37
C THR A 771 -8.12 -5.77 -53.87
N ILE A 772 -8.50 -5.77 -52.58
CA ILE A 772 -9.26 -4.68 -51.95
C ILE A 772 -8.32 -3.54 -51.53
N SER A 773 -7.19 -3.86 -50.90
CA SER A 773 -6.17 -2.89 -50.49
C SER A 773 -4.81 -3.57 -50.37
N ASN A 774 -3.73 -2.83 -50.59
CA ASN A 774 -2.39 -3.38 -50.50
C ASN A 774 -2.02 -3.73 -49.04
N ILE A 775 -2.05 -5.02 -48.72
CA ILE A 775 -1.64 -5.60 -47.43
C ILE A 775 -0.19 -6.15 -47.46
N ASP A 776 0.56 -5.79 -48.51
CA ASP A 776 1.91 -6.29 -48.82
C ASP A 776 1.94 -7.83 -48.99
N PHE A 777 0.83 -8.39 -49.47
CA PHE A 777 0.73 -9.82 -49.74
C PHE A 777 1.71 -10.22 -50.84
N ARG A 778 2.48 -11.27 -50.57
CA ARG A 778 3.29 -11.94 -51.59
C ARG A 778 3.45 -13.41 -51.28
N THR A 779 3.63 -14.19 -52.33
CA THR A 779 4.00 -15.59 -52.23
C THR A 779 5.48 -15.72 -51.89
N ILE A 780 5.78 -16.65 -50.99
CA ILE A 780 7.13 -17.07 -50.63
C ILE A 780 7.16 -18.59 -50.49
N ASP A 781 8.36 -19.15 -50.34
CA ASP A 781 8.53 -20.55 -49.98
C ASP A 781 8.77 -20.69 -48.47
N TYR A 782 8.39 -21.83 -47.91
CA TYR A 782 8.82 -22.29 -46.58
C TYR A 782 9.76 -23.48 -46.75
N VAL A 783 10.90 -23.47 -46.07
CA VAL A 783 11.90 -24.52 -46.08
C VAL A 783 12.02 -25.11 -44.68
N THR A 784 11.57 -26.36 -44.51
CA THR A 784 11.68 -27.07 -43.23
C THR A 784 12.81 -28.10 -43.31
N PHE A 785 13.81 -27.97 -42.45
CA PHE A 785 14.97 -28.86 -42.44
C PHE A 785 14.69 -30.18 -41.71
N ALA A 786 15.09 -31.30 -42.32
CA ALA A 786 15.09 -32.60 -41.69
C ALA A 786 16.48 -32.91 -41.10
N HIS A 787 16.56 -33.02 -39.77
CA HIS A 787 17.80 -33.34 -39.05
C HIS A 787 17.96 -34.86 -38.78
N ASP A 788 16.87 -35.61 -38.83
CA ASP A 788 16.84 -37.06 -38.69
C ASP A 788 15.90 -37.72 -39.71
N ASN A 789 15.86 -39.05 -39.71
CA ASN A 789 15.01 -39.81 -40.64
C ASN A 789 13.52 -39.74 -40.25
N GLN A 790 13.20 -39.55 -38.96
CA GLN A 790 11.83 -39.52 -38.49
C GLN A 790 11.11 -38.28 -39.00
N LEU A 791 11.74 -37.12 -38.86
CA LEU A 791 11.23 -35.86 -39.38
C LEU A 791 11.18 -35.89 -40.91
N LEU A 792 12.18 -36.47 -41.59
CA LEU A 792 12.15 -36.62 -43.04
C LEU A 792 10.91 -37.39 -43.52
N SER A 793 10.63 -38.55 -42.93
CA SER A 793 9.45 -39.35 -43.29
C SER A 793 8.13 -38.61 -42.96
N ALA A 794 8.08 -37.84 -41.89
CA ALA A 794 6.90 -37.02 -41.57
C ALA A 794 6.68 -35.89 -42.59
N LEU A 795 7.75 -35.27 -43.08
CA LEU A 795 7.69 -34.25 -44.13
C LEU A 795 7.24 -34.87 -45.46
N GLU A 796 7.82 -36.01 -45.87
CA GLU A 796 7.43 -36.75 -47.07
C GLU A 796 5.94 -37.15 -47.04
N ALA A 797 5.44 -37.63 -45.89
CA ALA A 797 4.03 -37.95 -45.73
C ALA A 797 3.11 -36.73 -45.95
N SER A 798 3.53 -35.53 -45.50
CA SER A 798 2.75 -34.30 -45.66
C SER A 798 2.63 -33.83 -47.11
N MET A 799 3.50 -34.29 -48.01
CA MET A 799 3.46 -33.96 -49.44
C MET A 799 2.23 -34.54 -50.15
N ALA A 800 1.56 -35.56 -49.58
CA ALA A 800 0.39 -36.17 -50.18
C ALA A 800 -0.81 -35.21 -50.32
N TRP A 801 -0.84 -34.12 -49.56
CA TRP A 801 -1.88 -33.10 -49.59
C TRP A 801 -1.30 -31.67 -49.62
N SER A 802 -0.03 -31.51 -50.01
CA SER A 802 0.62 -30.20 -50.13
C SER A 802 1.55 -30.12 -51.34
N ASP A 803 1.61 -28.94 -51.96
CA ASP A 803 2.56 -28.66 -53.04
C ASP A 803 3.95 -28.39 -52.45
N ALA A 804 4.78 -29.44 -52.43
CA ALA A 804 6.11 -29.39 -51.84
C ALA A 804 7.05 -30.39 -52.55
N TYR A 805 8.37 -30.16 -52.40
CA TYR A 805 9.40 -31.07 -52.88
C TYR A 805 10.61 -31.08 -51.94
N ILE A 806 11.38 -32.17 -51.98
CA ILE A 806 12.58 -32.35 -51.15
C ILE A 806 13.83 -31.91 -51.92
N ILE A 807 14.76 -31.25 -51.21
CA ILE A 807 16.09 -30.89 -51.70
C ILE A 807 17.18 -31.46 -50.77
N GLU A 808 18.33 -31.81 -51.34
CA GLU A 808 19.49 -32.31 -50.61
C GLU A 808 20.40 -31.15 -50.14
N PRO A 809 21.28 -31.36 -49.14
CA PRO A 809 22.17 -30.31 -48.64
C PRO A 809 23.04 -29.64 -49.71
N LYS A 810 23.46 -30.39 -50.74
CA LYS A 810 24.22 -29.86 -51.89
C LYS A 810 23.44 -28.82 -52.70
N ASP A 811 22.11 -28.84 -52.60
CA ASP A 811 21.19 -28.00 -53.34
C ASP A 811 20.74 -26.77 -52.54
N PHE A 812 21.10 -26.64 -51.26
CA PHE A 812 20.68 -25.52 -50.39
C PHE A 812 21.13 -24.15 -50.93
N VAL A 813 22.37 -24.04 -51.40
CA VAL A 813 22.90 -22.79 -52.00
C VAL A 813 22.14 -22.41 -53.28
N LYS A 814 21.63 -23.41 -54.01
CA LYS A 814 20.91 -23.21 -55.27
C LYS A 814 19.43 -22.88 -55.08
N HIS A 815 18.81 -23.40 -54.03
CA HIS A 815 17.35 -23.31 -53.83
C HIS A 815 16.92 -22.39 -52.66
N ILE A 816 17.79 -22.10 -51.68
CA ILE A 816 17.45 -21.30 -50.49
C ILE A 816 18.07 -19.90 -50.57
N SER A 817 19.40 -19.83 -50.63
CA SER A 817 20.16 -18.57 -50.62
C SER A 817 21.56 -18.77 -51.18
N PRO A 818 22.09 -17.86 -52.02
CA PRO A 818 23.48 -17.94 -52.47
C PRO A 818 24.48 -17.75 -51.32
N HIS A 819 24.02 -17.24 -50.16
CA HIS A 819 24.82 -17.02 -48.96
C HIS A 819 24.70 -18.18 -47.94
N PHE A 820 23.96 -19.23 -48.27
CA PHE A 820 23.77 -20.37 -47.36
C PHE A 820 25.09 -21.11 -47.13
N ASN A 821 25.38 -21.52 -45.90
CA ASN A 821 26.62 -22.21 -45.54
C ASN A 821 26.71 -23.62 -46.18
N PRO A 822 27.59 -23.87 -47.16
CA PRO A 822 27.69 -25.17 -47.80
C PRO A 822 28.35 -26.23 -46.91
N ASN A 823 28.98 -25.83 -45.80
CA ASN A 823 29.67 -26.73 -44.88
C ASN A 823 28.78 -27.23 -43.74
N LEU A 824 27.51 -26.84 -43.70
CA LEU A 824 26.59 -27.21 -42.63
C LEU A 824 26.16 -28.68 -42.75
N LYS A 825 26.64 -29.53 -41.84
CA LYS A 825 26.38 -31.00 -41.85
C LYS A 825 25.17 -31.43 -41.01
N THR A 826 24.45 -30.45 -40.47
CA THR A 826 23.38 -30.66 -39.49
C THR A 826 22.14 -31.34 -40.09
N TYR A 827 21.86 -31.11 -41.38
CA TYR A 827 20.61 -31.52 -42.02
C TYR A 827 20.85 -32.59 -43.09
N LYS A 828 19.92 -33.54 -43.18
CA LYS A 828 19.93 -34.61 -44.19
C LYS A 828 19.26 -34.20 -45.48
N ALA A 829 18.22 -33.38 -45.39
CA ALA A 829 17.43 -32.83 -46.49
C ALA A 829 16.62 -31.63 -45.99
N ALA A 830 15.95 -30.93 -46.90
CA ALA A 830 14.94 -29.94 -46.56
C ALA A 830 13.72 -30.07 -47.48
N MET A 831 12.53 -29.82 -46.93
CA MET A 831 11.29 -29.75 -47.70
C MET A 831 10.97 -28.30 -48.03
N VAL A 832 10.84 -27.99 -49.32
CA VAL A 832 10.40 -26.69 -49.82
C VAL A 832 8.90 -26.75 -50.10
N THR A 833 8.12 -26.00 -49.34
CA THR A 833 6.66 -25.89 -49.47
C THR A 833 6.29 -24.63 -50.28
N LYS A 834 5.50 -24.82 -51.33
CA LYS A 834 4.96 -23.76 -52.19
C LYS A 834 3.65 -23.19 -51.63
N ASN A 835 3.16 -22.13 -52.26
CA ASN A 835 1.93 -21.41 -51.89
C ASN A 835 1.94 -20.88 -50.43
N CYS A 836 3.13 -20.74 -49.84
CA CYS A 836 3.31 -19.98 -48.62
C CYS A 836 3.31 -18.49 -48.94
N TRP A 837 3.13 -17.66 -47.93
CA TRP A 837 2.94 -16.23 -48.14
C TRP A 837 3.37 -15.41 -46.93
N GLN A 838 3.64 -14.13 -47.18
CA GLN A 838 3.80 -13.11 -46.15
C GLN A 838 2.85 -11.94 -46.47
N ALA A 839 2.36 -11.29 -45.42
CA ALA A 839 1.57 -10.07 -45.51
C ALA A 839 1.76 -9.30 -44.20
N THR A 840 1.67 -7.97 -44.25
CA THR A 840 1.89 -7.13 -43.06
C THR A 840 0.70 -7.26 -42.08
N PRO A 841 0.89 -7.83 -40.87
CA PRO A 841 -0.24 -8.13 -39.99
C PRO A 841 -1.07 -6.92 -39.59
N GLY A 842 -0.43 -5.77 -39.37
CA GLY A 842 -1.11 -4.51 -39.04
C GLY A 842 -2.05 -4.04 -40.15
N LYS A 843 -1.61 -4.09 -41.41
CA LYS A 843 -2.43 -3.70 -42.57
C LYS A 843 -3.62 -4.64 -42.76
N VAL A 844 -3.43 -5.93 -42.53
CA VAL A 844 -4.48 -6.95 -42.63
C VAL A 844 -5.54 -6.73 -41.57
N VAL A 845 -5.13 -6.57 -40.30
CA VAL A 845 -6.05 -6.34 -39.17
C VAL A 845 -6.81 -5.03 -39.35
N ASP A 846 -6.16 -3.97 -39.81
CA ASP A 846 -6.83 -2.71 -40.13
C ASP A 846 -7.86 -2.89 -41.26
N LEU A 847 -7.47 -3.51 -42.38
CA LEU A 847 -8.36 -3.70 -43.53
C LEU A 847 -9.64 -4.47 -43.16
N ILE A 848 -9.53 -5.60 -42.45
CA ILE A 848 -10.72 -6.37 -42.06
C ILE A 848 -11.64 -5.61 -41.11
N ARG A 849 -11.07 -4.76 -40.23
CA ARG A 849 -11.83 -3.85 -39.38
C ARG A 849 -12.54 -2.78 -40.21
N GLN A 850 -11.87 -2.19 -41.20
CA GLN A 850 -12.49 -1.23 -42.13
C GLN A 850 -13.65 -1.85 -42.91
N ILE A 851 -13.52 -3.11 -43.34
CA ILE A 851 -14.62 -3.85 -43.99
C ILE A 851 -15.80 -4.01 -43.03
N GLY A 852 -15.56 -4.40 -41.76
CA GLY A 852 -16.63 -4.50 -40.76
C GLY A 852 -17.32 -3.17 -40.46
N LEU A 853 -16.57 -2.06 -40.37
CA LEU A 853 -17.11 -0.71 -40.20
C LEU A 853 -18.02 -0.30 -41.38
N LYS A 854 -17.59 -0.59 -42.62
CA LYS A 854 -18.39 -0.33 -43.83
C LYS A 854 -19.72 -1.11 -43.85
N HIS A 855 -19.77 -2.26 -43.18
CA HIS A 855 -20.99 -3.07 -43.03
C HIS A 855 -21.76 -2.78 -41.72
N GLY A 856 -21.50 -1.64 -41.07
CA GLY A 856 -22.29 -1.14 -39.94
C GLY A 856 -21.89 -1.70 -38.57
N GLY A 857 -20.71 -2.33 -38.45
CA GLY A 857 -20.12 -2.63 -37.14
C GLY A 857 -19.56 -1.38 -36.45
N VAL A 858 -19.37 -1.47 -35.13
CA VAL A 858 -18.76 -0.40 -34.30
C VAL A 858 -17.53 -0.94 -33.58
N ILE A 859 -16.44 -0.17 -33.56
CA ILE A 859 -15.23 -0.52 -32.81
C ILE A 859 -15.06 0.44 -31.63
N CYS A 860 -14.92 -0.11 -30.43
CA CYS A 860 -14.51 0.58 -29.23
C CYS A 860 -13.04 0.25 -28.96
N GLU A 861 -12.13 1.12 -29.42
CA GLU A 861 -10.71 1.05 -29.07
C GLU A 861 -10.47 1.54 -27.64
N ASP A 862 -9.36 1.09 -27.04
CA ASP A 862 -9.01 1.36 -25.64
C ASP A 862 -10.17 1.04 -24.67
N CYS A 863 -10.88 -0.07 -24.96
CA CYS A 863 -12.07 -0.50 -24.25
C CYS A 863 -11.82 -1.83 -23.53
N GLU A 864 -11.62 -1.75 -22.22
CA GLU A 864 -11.28 -2.87 -21.35
C GLU A 864 -12.54 -3.58 -20.85
N VAL A 865 -12.62 -4.91 -21.01
CA VAL A 865 -13.66 -5.72 -20.36
C VAL A 865 -13.33 -5.84 -18.87
N ILE A 866 -14.26 -5.47 -18.01
CA ILE A 866 -14.11 -5.45 -16.55
C ILE A 866 -14.76 -6.68 -15.91
N ASP A 867 -15.96 -7.05 -16.38
CA ASP A 867 -16.70 -8.19 -15.83
C ASP A 867 -17.71 -8.75 -16.83
N ILE A 868 -18.04 -10.04 -16.66
CA ILE A 868 -19.03 -10.71 -17.50
C ILE A 868 -20.05 -11.53 -16.68
N GLY A 869 -21.32 -11.36 -17.03
CA GLY A 869 -22.47 -12.08 -16.52
C GLY A 869 -23.18 -12.85 -17.63
N LYS A 870 -23.88 -13.94 -17.26
CA LYS A 870 -24.80 -14.64 -18.16
C LYS A 870 -26.04 -15.03 -17.35
N THR A 871 -27.22 -14.67 -17.85
CA THR A 871 -28.52 -15.01 -17.25
C THR A 871 -29.42 -15.52 -18.36
N GLY A 872 -29.79 -16.81 -18.32
CA GLY A 872 -30.38 -17.49 -19.47
C GLY A 872 -29.46 -17.39 -20.69
N ASN A 873 -30.00 -16.87 -21.81
CA ASN A 873 -29.24 -16.66 -23.05
C ASN A 873 -28.66 -15.24 -23.18
N THR A 874 -28.86 -14.36 -22.19
CA THR A 874 -28.37 -12.97 -22.26
C THR A 874 -27.06 -12.84 -21.50
N TYR A 875 -26.05 -12.29 -22.17
CA TYR A 875 -24.79 -11.87 -21.60
C TYR A 875 -24.86 -10.39 -21.20
N THR A 876 -24.27 -10.10 -20.04
CA THR A 876 -24.05 -8.74 -19.55
C THR A 876 -22.55 -8.51 -19.45
N VAL A 877 -22.01 -7.54 -20.18
CA VAL A 877 -20.57 -7.30 -20.28
C VAL A 877 -20.30 -5.87 -19.84
N LEU A 878 -19.65 -5.72 -18.68
CA LEU A 878 -19.21 -4.43 -18.17
C LEU A 878 -17.86 -4.10 -18.79
N VAL A 879 -17.75 -2.95 -19.43
CA VAL A 879 -16.50 -2.45 -20.01
C VAL A 879 -16.17 -1.07 -19.45
N ARG A 880 -14.90 -0.68 -19.59
CA ARG A 880 -14.41 0.67 -19.36
C ARG A 880 -13.86 1.22 -20.67
N ASN A 881 -14.42 2.34 -21.15
CA ASN A 881 -14.02 2.95 -22.41
C ASN A 881 -12.74 3.81 -22.27
N HIS A 882 -12.34 4.43 -23.38
CA HIS A 882 -11.19 5.32 -23.46
C HIS A 882 -11.30 6.50 -22.47
N GLU A 883 -12.50 7.06 -22.33
CA GLU A 883 -12.84 8.14 -21.40
C GLU A 883 -12.93 7.68 -19.92
N LYS A 884 -12.58 6.41 -19.64
CA LYS A 884 -12.65 5.77 -18.31
C LYS A 884 -14.08 5.69 -17.73
N GLU A 885 -15.09 5.84 -18.57
CA GLU A 885 -16.49 5.62 -18.22
C GLU A 885 -16.85 4.13 -18.28
N TYR A 886 -17.72 3.70 -17.37
CA TYR A 886 -18.22 2.33 -17.33
C TYR A 886 -19.49 2.20 -18.16
N VAL A 887 -19.51 1.22 -19.07
CA VAL A 887 -20.64 0.92 -19.97
C VAL A 887 -21.01 -0.55 -19.84
N GLU A 888 -22.30 -0.84 -19.71
CA GLU A 888 -22.82 -2.22 -19.66
C GLU A 888 -23.45 -2.57 -21.00
N TYR A 889 -22.86 -3.53 -21.72
CA TYR A 889 -23.44 -4.09 -22.92
C TYR A 889 -24.29 -5.33 -22.60
N GLN A 890 -25.45 -5.44 -23.25
CA GLN A 890 -26.34 -6.59 -23.15
C GLN A 890 -26.53 -7.22 -24.53
N THR A 891 -26.29 -8.53 -24.65
CA THR A 891 -26.41 -9.24 -25.93
C THR A 891 -26.71 -10.73 -25.73
N THR A 892 -27.32 -11.39 -26.71
CA THR A 892 -27.42 -12.86 -26.74
C THR A 892 -26.24 -13.53 -27.45
N ARG A 893 -25.37 -12.75 -28.11
CA ARG A 893 -24.24 -13.25 -28.92
C ARG A 893 -22.95 -12.56 -28.48
N PHE A 894 -22.46 -12.93 -27.30
CA PHE A 894 -21.14 -12.53 -26.84
C PHE A 894 -20.08 -13.51 -27.34
N ILE A 895 -18.96 -13.00 -27.84
CA ILE A 895 -17.83 -13.80 -28.31
C ILE A 895 -16.55 -13.36 -27.62
N ASN A 896 -16.02 -14.25 -26.79
CA ASN A 896 -14.76 -14.10 -26.08
C ASN A 896 -13.59 -14.46 -27.02
N ALA A 897 -12.95 -13.44 -27.57
CA ALA A 897 -11.78 -13.52 -28.44
C ALA A 897 -10.55 -12.81 -27.82
N MET A 898 -10.49 -12.73 -26.49
CA MET A 898 -9.48 -11.95 -25.73
C MET A 898 -8.11 -12.62 -25.60
N GLY A 899 -7.81 -13.63 -26.42
CA GLY A 899 -6.53 -14.32 -26.41
C GLY A 899 -6.18 -14.89 -25.03
N PHE A 900 -5.04 -14.49 -24.46
CA PHE A 900 -4.56 -14.99 -23.17
C PHE A 900 -5.45 -14.64 -21.98
N GLN A 901 -6.25 -13.57 -22.07
CA GLN A 901 -7.19 -13.19 -21.01
C GLN A 901 -8.53 -13.93 -21.12
N GLY A 902 -8.73 -14.72 -22.19
CA GLY A 902 -10.00 -15.38 -22.46
C GLY A 902 -10.44 -16.34 -21.35
N ASP A 903 -9.52 -17.14 -20.81
CA ASP A 903 -9.84 -18.11 -19.73
C ASP A 903 -10.32 -17.42 -18.45
N HIS A 904 -9.72 -16.29 -18.09
CA HIS A 904 -10.12 -15.50 -16.91
C HIS A 904 -11.60 -15.11 -16.97
N PHE A 905 -12.06 -14.61 -18.13
CA PHE A 905 -13.47 -14.23 -18.29
C PHE A 905 -14.39 -15.43 -18.52
N ALA A 906 -13.92 -16.52 -19.14
CA ALA A 906 -14.70 -17.75 -19.26
C ALA A 906 -15.05 -18.32 -17.87
N LYS A 907 -14.08 -18.33 -16.93
CA LYS A 907 -14.30 -18.78 -15.54
C LYS A 907 -15.35 -17.96 -14.81
N LYS A 908 -15.46 -16.66 -15.10
CA LYS A 908 -16.52 -15.79 -14.53
C LYS A 908 -17.94 -16.23 -14.90
N ILE A 909 -18.14 -16.98 -15.97
CA ILE A 909 -19.43 -17.59 -16.35
C ILE A 909 -19.47 -19.12 -16.14
N GLY A 910 -18.55 -19.65 -15.34
CA GLY A 910 -18.52 -21.07 -14.96
C GLY A 910 -17.95 -21.99 -16.04
N ILE A 911 -17.12 -21.46 -16.96
CA ILE A 911 -16.53 -22.23 -18.04
C ILE A 911 -15.01 -22.33 -17.82
N GLU A 912 -14.51 -23.56 -17.71
CA GLU A 912 -13.08 -23.84 -17.66
C GLU A 912 -12.58 -24.24 -19.04
N THR A 913 -11.67 -23.45 -19.60
CA THR A 913 -11.17 -23.70 -20.98
C THR A 913 -9.91 -24.56 -21.00
N GLY A 914 -9.11 -24.47 -19.93
CA GLY A 914 -7.82 -25.14 -19.81
C GLY A 914 -6.71 -24.51 -20.66
N VAL A 915 -6.95 -23.33 -21.24
CA VAL A 915 -5.93 -22.64 -22.05
C VAL A 915 -5.00 -21.79 -21.19
N TYR A 916 -3.73 -21.70 -21.58
CA TYR A 916 -2.71 -20.92 -20.88
C TYR A 916 -1.77 -20.22 -21.86
N PRO A 917 -1.22 -19.04 -21.51
CA PRO A 917 -0.32 -18.31 -22.39
C PRO A 917 1.15 -18.69 -22.22
N VAL A 918 1.83 -18.97 -23.32
CA VAL A 918 3.25 -19.36 -23.37
C VAL A 918 4.06 -18.27 -24.07
N LYS A 919 5.05 -17.72 -23.37
CA LYS A 919 5.91 -16.66 -23.92
C LYS A 919 6.75 -17.21 -25.08
N HIS A 920 6.66 -16.53 -26.22
CA HIS A 920 7.50 -16.74 -27.41
C HIS A 920 8.22 -15.45 -27.75
N GLN A 921 9.52 -15.55 -28.04
CA GLN A 921 10.37 -14.40 -28.34
C GLN A 921 10.71 -14.35 -29.82
N ALA A 922 10.78 -13.13 -30.35
CA ALA A 922 11.09 -12.85 -31.75
C ALA A 922 12.07 -11.69 -31.88
N PHE A 923 12.77 -11.64 -33.01
CA PHE A 923 13.73 -10.60 -33.32
C PHE A 923 13.54 -10.10 -34.76
N ILE A 924 14.10 -8.92 -35.03
CA ILE A 924 14.24 -8.39 -36.38
C ILE A 924 15.62 -7.73 -36.53
N THR A 925 16.27 -7.91 -37.68
CA THR A 925 17.57 -7.30 -37.99
C THR A 925 17.42 -5.89 -38.56
N ARG A 926 18.55 -5.18 -38.71
CA ARG A 926 18.61 -4.03 -39.62
C ARG A 926 18.25 -4.45 -41.07
N ARG A 927 17.91 -3.48 -41.92
CA ARG A 927 17.63 -3.74 -43.35
C ARG A 927 18.84 -4.35 -44.04
N LEU A 928 18.60 -5.37 -44.87
CA LEU A 928 19.60 -6.08 -45.67
C LEU A 928 19.16 -6.11 -47.14
N PRO A 929 20.09 -6.30 -48.08
CA PRO A 929 19.76 -6.74 -49.43
C PRO A 929 18.97 -8.06 -49.40
N MET A 930 18.17 -8.32 -50.43
CA MET A 930 17.43 -9.57 -50.54
C MET A 930 18.41 -10.75 -50.63
N MET A 931 18.36 -11.64 -49.64
CA MET A 931 19.32 -12.73 -49.47
C MET A 931 18.83 -14.05 -50.05
N GLY A 932 17.62 -14.11 -50.63
CA GLY A 932 17.12 -15.29 -51.34
C GLY A 932 17.66 -15.39 -52.77
N ILE A 933 17.30 -16.48 -53.44
CA ILE A 933 17.70 -16.74 -54.84
C ILE A 933 17.09 -15.70 -55.79
N ASN A 934 17.84 -15.30 -56.82
CA ASN A 934 17.38 -14.33 -57.83
C ASN A 934 16.94 -12.96 -57.27
N GLY A 935 17.50 -12.54 -56.13
CA GLY A 935 17.17 -11.24 -55.52
C GLY A 935 15.79 -11.16 -54.87
N ILE A 936 15.16 -12.31 -54.59
CA ILE A 936 13.90 -12.39 -53.83
C ILE A 936 14.20 -12.49 -52.32
N PRO A 937 13.22 -12.23 -51.44
CA PRO A 937 13.42 -12.36 -50.00
C PRO A 937 13.80 -13.78 -49.60
N LEU A 938 14.68 -13.93 -48.60
CA LEU A 938 14.97 -15.22 -47.99
C LEU A 938 13.65 -15.93 -47.58
N PRO A 939 13.42 -17.19 -47.99
CA PRO A 939 12.23 -17.94 -47.61
C PRO A 939 12.16 -18.14 -46.10
N MET A 940 11.00 -18.54 -45.57
CA MET A 940 10.91 -18.95 -44.17
C MET A 940 11.70 -20.24 -43.99
N ILE A 941 12.79 -20.19 -43.25
CA ILE A 941 13.62 -21.34 -42.93
C ILE A 941 13.29 -21.80 -41.50
N ILE A 942 13.14 -23.11 -41.30
CA ILE A 942 12.65 -23.71 -40.05
C ILE A 942 13.53 -24.90 -39.67
N ASP A 943 14.12 -24.84 -38.49
CA ASP A 943 14.74 -25.97 -37.80
C ASP A 943 13.82 -26.40 -36.65
N ARG A 944 13.58 -27.72 -36.52
CA ARG A 944 12.72 -28.35 -35.51
C ARG A 944 13.47 -29.27 -34.55
N ARG A 945 14.78 -29.07 -34.39
CA ARG A 945 15.59 -29.82 -33.43
C ARG A 945 15.22 -29.38 -32.02
N GLN A 946 15.14 -30.37 -31.13
CA GLN A 946 15.26 -30.12 -29.70
C GLN A 946 16.71 -29.76 -29.39
N TYR A 947 17.00 -28.47 -29.28
CA TYR A 947 18.36 -27.96 -29.09
C TYR A 947 18.39 -26.77 -28.14
N LYS A 948 19.28 -26.83 -27.14
CA LYS A 948 19.51 -25.79 -26.12
C LYS A 948 18.21 -25.22 -25.50
N GLY A 949 17.23 -26.08 -25.23
CA GLY A 949 15.96 -25.70 -24.59
C GLY A 949 14.88 -25.17 -25.53
N PHE A 950 15.10 -25.23 -26.84
CA PHE A 950 14.12 -24.87 -27.88
C PHE A 950 13.75 -26.09 -28.72
N ILE A 951 12.53 -26.11 -29.24
CA ILE A 951 12.03 -27.16 -30.13
C ILE A 951 11.92 -26.70 -31.58
N ALA A 952 11.95 -25.39 -31.82
CA ALA A 952 12.03 -24.84 -33.15
C ALA A 952 12.70 -23.46 -33.16
N VAL A 953 13.48 -23.19 -34.21
CA VAL A 953 14.02 -21.87 -34.55
C VAL A 953 13.69 -21.60 -36.00
N TYR A 954 13.11 -20.44 -36.27
CA TYR A 954 12.64 -20.12 -37.62
C TYR A 954 12.63 -18.63 -37.90
N GLY A 955 12.71 -18.28 -39.18
CA GLY A 955 12.50 -16.92 -39.64
C GLY A 955 12.64 -16.77 -41.13
N GLN A 956 12.36 -15.56 -41.60
CA GLN A 956 12.27 -15.21 -43.01
C GLN A 956 12.82 -13.79 -43.23
N GLN A 957 12.98 -13.40 -44.49
CA GLN A 957 13.20 -12.00 -44.82
C GLN A 957 11.89 -11.33 -45.25
N LEU A 958 11.57 -10.21 -44.60
CA LEU A 958 10.45 -9.36 -44.98
C LEU A 958 10.73 -8.74 -46.32
N GLY A 959 9.89 -9.00 -47.31
CA GLY A 959 10.20 -8.56 -48.67
C GLY A 959 9.95 -7.07 -48.90
N GLU A 960 9.22 -6.39 -48.02
CA GLU A 960 8.94 -4.95 -48.09
C GLU A 960 10.10 -4.11 -47.53
N THR A 961 10.84 -4.63 -46.55
CA THR A 961 11.91 -3.89 -45.85
C THR A 961 13.30 -4.50 -46.01
N GLY A 962 13.40 -5.76 -46.45
CA GLY A 962 14.65 -6.51 -46.52
C GLY A 962 15.21 -6.95 -45.16
N GLN A 963 14.46 -6.78 -44.07
CA GLN A 963 14.88 -7.20 -42.73
C GLN A 963 14.64 -8.69 -42.53
N ILE A 964 15.54 -9.36 -41.81
CA ILE A 964 15.30 -10.73 -41.36
C ILE A 964 14.54 -10.68 -40.05
N ILE A 965 13.44 -11.43 -39.97
CA ILE A 965 12.57 -11.56 -38.81
C ILE A 965 12.47 -13.03 -38.42
N GLY A 966 12.61 -13.34 -37.13
CA GLY A 966 12.61 -14.72 -36.67
C GLY A 966 12.14 -14.90 -35.24
N CYS A 967 11.90 -16.14 -34.84
CA CYS A 967 11.36 -16.55 -33.55
C CYS A 967 11.97 -17.90 -33.14
N ALA A 968 11.94 -18.20 -31.84
CA ALA A 968 12.24 -19.53 -31.32
C ALA A 968 11.12 -20.01 -30.39
N SER A 969 10.78 -21.29 -30.47
CA SER A 969 9.74 -21.93 -29.64
C SER A 969 10.39 -22.72 -28.50
N PRO A 970 10.00 -22.48 -27.25
CA PRO A 970 10.57 -23.17 -26.10
C PRO A 970 10.21 -24.66 -26.13
N HIS A 971 11.12 -25.50 -25.64
CA HIS A 971 10.87 -26.94 -25.53
C HIS A 971 9.85 -27.26 -24.42
N ILE A 972 9.99 -26.62 -23.26
CA ILE A 972 9.11 -26.85 -22.10
C ILE A 972 8.19 -25.65 -21.93
N GLU A 973 7.02 -25.70 -22.58
CA GLU A 973 6.01 -24.63 -22.53
C GLU A 973 5.59 -24.21 -21.11
N PRO A 974 5.41 -25.13 -20.13
CA PRO A 974 5.09 -24.74 -18.75
C PRO A 974 6.11 -23.78 -18.12
N TYR A 975 7.39 -23.89 -18.49
CA TYR A 975 8.42 -22.98 -17.99
C TYR A 975 8.30 -21.56 -18.57
N GLU A 976 7.59 -21.38 -19.68
CA GLU A 976 7.34 -20.08 -20.30
C GLU A 976 5.92 -19.55 -20.06
N THR A 977 5.13 -20.24 -19.23
CA THR A 977 3.75 -19.83 -18.93
C THR A 977 3.71 -18.54 -18.11
N ASP A 978 2.86 -17.59 -18.51
CA ASP A 978 2.65 -16.27 -17.86
C ASP A 978 3.91 -15.40 -17.65
N LYS A 979 5.05 -15.75 -18.26
CA LYS A 979 6.27 -14.95 -18.15
C LYS A 979 6.10 -13.56 -18.76
N ASN A 980 6.69 -12.55 -18.11
CA ASN A 980 6.62 -11.15 -18.54
C ASN A 980 7.17 -10.96 -19.97
N LEU A 981 6.34 -10.42 -20.87
CA LEU A 981 6.65 -10.21 -22.28
C LEU A 981 7.68 -9.10 -22.54
N LYS A 982 7.95 -8.24 -21.56
CA LYS A 982 8.95 -7.16 -21.68
C LYS A 982 10.38 -7.63 -21.35
N ILE A 983 10.55 -8.86 -20.85
CA ILE A 983 11.83 -9.41 -20.42
C ILE A 983 12.28 -10.50 -21.39
N ASN A 984 13.47 -10.30 -21.97
CA ASN A 984 14.11 -11.25 -22.90
C ASN A 984 15.04 -12.21 -22.15
N SER A 985 15.11 -13.47 -22.59
CA SER A 985 16.12 -14.42 -22.11
C SER A 985 17.43 -14.32 -22.91
N LYS A 986 18.55 -14.60 -22.22
CA LYS A 986 19.88 -14.78 -22.85
C LYS A 986 19.86 -15.94 -23.84
N ASP A 987 19.28 -17.07 -23.44
CA ASP A 987 19.22 -18.30 -24.24
C ASP A 987 18.54 -18.07 -25.60
N PHE A 988 17.49 -17.25 -25.64
CA PHE A 988 16.84 -16.86 -26.90
C PHE A 988 17.78 -16.10 -27.83
N LEU A 989 18.53 -15.12 -27.30
CA LEU A 989 19.44 -14.31 -28.12
C LEU A 989 20.59 -15.15 -28.66
N GLU A 990 21.13 -16.06 -27.85
CA GLU A 990 22.21 -16.96 -28.27
C GLU A 990 21.73 -17.96 -29.32
N ILE A 991 20.58 -18.61 -29.12
CA ILE A 991 20.11 -19.62 -30.08
C ILE A 991 19.78 -19.03 -31.45
N VAL A 992 19.11 -17.88 -31.50
CA VAL A 992 18.78 -17.26 -32.81
C VAL A 992 20.04 -16.73 -33.49
N SER A 993 21.02 -16.23 -32.73
CA SER A 993 22.29 -15.80 -33.31
C SER A 993 23.06 -16.99 -33.88
N GLU A 994 23.19 -18.06 -33.10
CA GLU A 994 23.87 -19.30 -33.52
C GLU A 994 23.23 -19.87 -34.78
N MET A 995 21.92 -20.12 -34.79
CA MET A 995 21.25 -20.74 -35.94
C MET A 995 21.30 -19.87 -37.19
N PHE A 996 21.03 -18.57 -37.09
CA PHE A 996 21.02 -17.71 -38.28
C PHE A 996 22.44 -17.47 -38.83
N VAL A 997 23.46 -17.40 -37.98
CA VAL A 997 24.86 -17.32 -38.42
C VAL A 997 25.34 -18.64 -39.02
N ASP A 998 24.95 -19.78 -38.44
CA ASP A 998 25.28 -21.10 -38.97
C ASP A 998 24.66 -21.32 -40.36
N TRP A 999 23.42 -20.86 -40.57
CA TRP A 999 22.76 -20.86 -41.88
C TRP A 999 23.42 -19.89 -42.86
N ILE A 1000 23.69 -18.66 -42.43
CA ILE A 1000 24.21 -17.56 -43.27
C ILE A 1000 25.33 -16.83 -42.50
N PRO A 1001 26.61 -17.20 -42.71
CA PRO A 1001 27.75 -16.68 -41.93
C PRO A 1001 27.92 -15.15 -41.99
N GLU A 1002 27.48 -14.52 -43.08
CA GLU A 1002 27.49 -13.05 -43.23
C GLU A 1002 26.66 -12.32 -42.16
N LEU A 1003 25.65 -12.99 -41.58
CA LEU A 1003 24.84 -12.44 -40.50
C LEU A 1003 25.60 -12.23 -39.19
N SER A 1004 26.82 -12.78 -39.05
CA SER A 1004 27.68 -12.58 -37.87
C SER A 1004 28.05 -11.10 -37.63
N SER A 1005 27.98 -10.27 -38.68
CA SER A 1005 28.23 -8.83 -38.62
C SER A 1005 26.95 -7.98 -38.54
N VAL A 1006 25.78 -8.61 -38.49
CA VAL A 1006 24.47 -7.95 -38.54
C VAL A 1006 23.89 -7.82 -37.14
N GLY A 1007 23.59 -6.58 -36.73
CA GLY A 1007 22.95 -6.30 -35.44
C GLY A 1007 21.43 -6.54 -35.46
N PHE A 1008 20.89 -6.96 -34.30
CA PHE A 1008 19.46 -6.85 -34.01
C PHE A 1008 19.02 -5.40 -34.09
N GLN A 1009 17.88 -5.14 -34.73
CA GLN A 1009 17.20 -3.85 -34.67
C GLN A 1009 16.17 -3.82 -33.53
N ALA A 1010 15.46 -4.94 -33.29
CA ALA A 1010 14.59 -5.08 -32.13
C ALA A 1010 14.39 -6.55 -31.74
N VAL A 1011 14.02 -6.76 -30.48
CA VAL A 1011 13.61 -8.05 -29.91
C VAL A 1011 12.35 -7.83 -29.08
N TRP A 1012 11.38 -8.73 -29.17
CA TRP A 1012 10.12 -8.64 -28.44
C TRP A 1012 9.58 -10.04 -28.12
N ALA A 1013 8.48 -10.09 -27.37
CA ALA A 1013 7.77 -11.33 -27.08
C ALA A 1013 6.25 -11.20 -27.21
N GLY A 1014 5.59 -12.31 -27.55
CA GLY A 1014 4.14 -12.48 -27.54
C GLY A 1014 3.74 -13.77 -26.85
N TYR A 1015 2.45 -13.92 -26.54
CA TYR A 1015 1.92 -15.18 -26.02
C TYR A 1015 1.33 -16.03 -27.14
N TYR A 1016 1.71 -17.30 -27.18
CA TYR A 1016 0.93 -18.33 -27.85
C TYR A 1016 0.00 -18.95 -26.81
N VAL A 1017 -1.29 -19.03 -27.12
CA VAL A 1017 -2.28 -19.58 -26.20
C VAL A 1017 -2.45 -21.06 -26.51
N GLU A 1018 -1.94 -21.90 -25.60
CA GLU A 1018 -1.85 -23.36 -25.68
C GLU A 1018 -2.92 -24.01 -24.79
N PRO A 1019 -3.21 -25.32 -24.88
CA PRO A 1019 -2.62 -26.29 -25.80
C PRO A 1019 -3.38 -26.45 -27.13
N ARG A 1020 -4.61 -25.91 -27.24
CA ARG A 1020 -5.52 -26.21 -28.35
C ARG A 1020 -6.41 -25.03 -28.71
N MET A 1021 -6.94 -25.06 -29.94
CA MET A 1021 -7.93 -24.10 -30.42
C MET A 1021 -9.32 -24.43 -29.89
N ILE A 1022 -10.08 -23.40 -29.50
CA ILE A 1022 -11.46 -23.53 -29.01
C ILE A 1022 -12.34 -22.54 -29.78
N LEU A 1023 -13.20 -23.08 -30.64
CA LEU A 1023 -14.26 -22.37 -31.36
C LEU A 1023 -15.60 -22.99 -30.94
N ASP A 1024 -16.29 -22.31 -30.04
CA ASP A 1024 -17.56 -22.77 -29.50
C ASP A 1024 -18.62 -21.66 -29.54
N PRO A 1025 -19.46 -21.62 -30.59
CA PRO A 1025 -20.57 -20.66 -30.70
C PRO A 1025 -21.60 -20.74 -29.58
N GLU A 1026 -21.84 -21.92 -29.00
CA GLU A 1026 -22.85 -22.10 -27.95
C GLU A 1026 -22.41 -21.42 -26.64
N ASN A 1027 -21.10 -21.52 -26.35
CA ASN A 1027 -20.50 -20.93 -25.16
C ASN A 1027 -19.91 -19.53 -25.40
N GLY A 1028 -19.84 -19.08 -26.65
CA GLY A 1028 -19.28 -17.77 -27.01
C GLY A 1028 -17.75 -17.73 -26.93
N LEU A 1029 -17.05 -18.82 -27.29
CA LEU A 1029 -15.58 -18.92 -27.16
C LEU A 1029 -14.89 -18.91 -28.53
N PHE A 1030 -13.85 -18.08 -28.66
CA PHE A 1030 -12.93 -18.07 -29.80
C PHE A 1030 -11.49 -17.87 -29.29
N LEU A 1031 -10.90 -18.94 -28.75
CA LEU A 1031 -9.66 -18.88 -27.96
C LEU A 1031 -8.62 -19.91 -28.46
N GLY A 1032 -7.38 -19.79 -27.95
CA GLY A 1032 -6.39 -20.86 -28.10
C GLY A 1032 -5.78 -21.01 -29.50
N LEU A 1033 -5.66 -19.94 -30.28
CA LEU A 1033 -5.15 -20.00 -31.66
C LEU A 1033 -3.64 -20.38 -31.80
N ARG A 1034 -2.95 -20.69 -30.69
CA ARG A 1034 -1.52 -21.04 -30.65
C ARG A 1034 -0.66 -20.03 -31.43
N GLY A 1035 0.41 -20.49 -32.08
CA GLY A 1035 1.21 -19.71 -33.03
C GLY A 1035 0.59 -19.57 -34.44
N GLN A 1036 -0.66 -20.00 -34.63
CA GLN A 1036 -1.27 -20.16 -35.96
C GLN A 1036 -2.38 -19.13 -36.24
N GLY A 1037 -2.67 -18.22 -35.29
CA GLY A 1037 -3.80 -17.30 -35.39
C GLY A 1037 -3.78 -16.41 -36.65
N PHE A 1038 -2.61 -15.95 -37.11
CA PHE A 1038 -2.53 -15.10 -38.31
C PHE A 1038 -2.84 -15.87 -39.60
N MET A 1039 -2.40 -17.13 -39.68
CA MET A 1039 -2.51 -17.95 -40.88
C MET A 1039 -3.81 -18.76 -40.98
N LEU A 1040 -4.57 -18.90 -39.88
CA LEU A 1040 -5.83 -19.64 -39.83
C LEU A 1040 -7.04 -18.77 -39.41
N GLY A 1041 -6.81 -17.66 -38.71
CA GLY A 1041 -7.82 -17.00 -37.91
C GLY A 1041 -9.01 -16.42 -38.66
N GLN A 1042 -8.85 -16.01 -39.93
CA GLN A 1042 -9.96 -15.41 -40.67
C GLN A 1042 -10.95 -16.47 -41.14
N TYR A 1043 -10.48 -17.59 -41.68
CA TYR A 1043 -11.37 -18.68 -42.07
C TYR A 1043 -12.01 -19.37 -40.84
N LEU A 1044 -11.25 -19.52 -39.75
CA LEU A 1044 -11.79 -19.96 -38.45
C LEU A 1044 -12.94 -19.06 -37.98
N ALA A 1045 -12.79 -17.73 -38.06
CA ALA A 1045 -13.85 -16.78 -37.74
C ALA A 1045 -15.05 -16.88 -38.70
N LYS A 1046 -14.80 -17.08 -40.00
CA LYS A 1046 -15.86 -17.29 -40.99
C LYS A 1046 -16.70 -18.53 -40.64
N MET A 1047 -16.09 -19.68 -40.40
CA MET A 1047 -16.80 -20.90 -39.99
C MET A 1047 -17.60 -20.69 -38.70
N TYR A 1048 -17.03 -19.95 -37.74
CA TYR A 1048 -17.72 -19.62 -36.49
C TYR A 1048 -19.00 -18.80 -36.74
N VAL A 1049 -18.93 -17.77 -37.61
CA VAL A 1049 -20.10 -16.96 -37.98
C VAL A 1049 -21.09 -17.77 -38.82
N ASP A 1050 -20.62 -18.57 -39.77
CA ASP A 1050 -21.45 -19.46 -40.58
C ASP A 1050 -22.29 -20.40 -39.69
N LYS A 1051 -21.68 -21.01 -38.67
CA LYS A 1051 -22.40 -21.82 -37.68
C LYS A 1051 -23.45 -21.02 -36.91
N ILE A 1052 -23.14 -19.77 -36.54
CA ILE A 1052 -24.03 -18.84 -35.80
C ILE A 1052 -25.29 -18.46 -36.59
N ILE A 1053 -25.19 -18.35 -37.92
CA ILE A 1053 -26.29 -17.95 -38.82
C ILE A 1053 -26.95 -19.14 -39.53
N GLY A 1054 -26.49 -20.36 -39.28
CA GLY A 1054 -27.10 -21.60 -39.82
C GLY A 1054 -26.57 -22.04 -41.19
N ASN A 1055 -25.45 -21.49 -41.64
CA ASN A 1055 -24.77 -21.95 -42.85
C ASN A 1055 -24.03 -23.29 -42.60
N PRO A 1056 -23.87 -24.13 -43.63
CA PRO A 1056 -23.07 -25.36 -43.52
C PRO A 1056 -21.62 -25.07 -43.12
N VAL A 1057 -21.08 -25.88 -42.20
CA VAL A 1057 -19.66 -25.87 -41.82
C VAL A 1057 -19.05 -27.25 -42.03
N PRO A 1058 -17.72 -27.37 -42.22
CA PRO A 1058 -17.06 -28.66 -42.36
C PRO A 1058 -17.31 -29.60 -41.18
N THR A 1059 -17.33 -30.91 -41.44
CA THR A 1059 -17.61 -31.94 -40.42
C THR A 1059 -16.60 -31.94 -39.27
N TYR A 1060 -15.37 -31.48 -39.52
CA TYR A 1060 -14.34 -31.36 -38.48
C TYR A 1060 -14.55 -30.16 -37.54
N PHE A 1061 -15.51 -29.26 -37.79
CA PHE A 1061 -15.75 -28.09 -36.93
C PHE A 1061 -16.05 -28.49 -35.48
N ASP A 1062 -16.77 -29.60 -35.27
CA ASP A 1062 -17.12 -30.08 -33.93
C ASP A 1062 -15.88 -30.45 -33.09
N ARG A 1063 -14.77 -30.80 -33.75
CA ARG A 1063 -13.47 -31.04 -33.09
C ARG A 1063 -12.86 -29.76 -32.50
N LEU A 1064 -13.24 -28.58 -32.97
CA LEU A 1064 -12.78 -27.29 -32.44
C LEU A 1064 -13.60 -26.79 -31.25
N THR A 1065 -14.75 -27.40 -30.96
CA THR A 1065 -15.59 -27.01 -29.81
C THR A 1065 -14.88 -27.29 -28.47
N LEU A 1066 -15.42 -26.76 -27.36
CA LEU A 1066 -14.86 -26.99 -26.03
C LEU A 1066 -14.71 -28.49 -25.71
N LYS A 1067 -15.58 -29.35 -26.26
CA LYS A 1067 -15.55 -30.82 -26.07
C LYS A 1067 -14.63 -31.57 -27.04
N GLY A 1068 -14.19 -30.93 -28.12
CA GLY A 1068 -13.35 -31.56 -29.14
C GLY A 1068 -11.86 -31.62 -28.77
N ASP A 1069 -11.01 -32.10 -29.68
CA ASP A 1069 -9.56 -32.16 -29.44
C ASP A 1069 -8.82 -30.88 -29.85
N GLY A 1070 -9.50 -29.93 -30.51
CA GLY A 1070 -8.96 -28.65 -30.95
C GLY A 1070 -7.92 -28.75 -32.07
N LEU A 1071 -7.96 -29.84 -32.87
CA LEU A 1071 -7.05 -30.12 -33.98
C LEU A 1071 -5.56 -30.06 -33.54
N LEU A 1072 -5.20 -30.94 -32.60
CA LEU A 1072 -3.84 -31.05 -32.07
C LEU A 1072 -2.87 -31.65 -33.09
N GLU A 1073 -1.90 -30.85 -33.54
CA GLU A 1073 -0.86 -31.25 -34.48
C GLU A 1073 0.30 -31.91 -33.72
N LYS A 1074 0.36 -33.25 -33.72
CA LYS A 1074 1.36 -34.03 -32.94
C LYS A 1074 2.63 -34.41 -33.73
N ALA A 1075 2.59 -34.44 -35.06
CA ALA A 1075 3.69 -35.01 -35.85
C ALA A 1075 4.88 -34.05 -36.05
N PHE A 1076 4.66 -32.75 -35.89
CA PHE A 1076 5.68 -31.71 -36.06
C PHE A 1076 6.06 -31.00 -34.75
N LYS A 1077 5.43 -31.36 -33.62
CA LYS A 1077 5.73 -30.87 -32.28
C LYS A 1077 6.61 -31.86 -31.54
#